data_AF-A0A9B0H592-F1
#
_entry.id   AF-A0A9B0H592-F1
#
_cell.length_a   1.000
_cell.length_b   1.000
_cell.length_c   1.000
_cell.angle_alpha   90.00
_cell.angle_beta   90.00
_cell.angle_gamma   90.00
#
_symmetry.space_group_name_H-M   'P 1'
#
loop_
_entity.id
_entity.type
_entity.pdbx_description
1 polymer ?
#
loop_
_entity_poly.entity_id
_entity_poly.type
_entity_poly.pdbx_seq_one_letter_code
_entity_poly.pdbx_strand_id
1 'polypeptide(L)'
;MQLCLWSASEDPRNLRFPVQPPPRGPCSQVKYLHRDKRYGQAPAPTFSSAGGTTSAPVARQETAQGANAAASASPTRRAGREPRAGRSGRRRHCASPPGRGELTADAITPAPANMEGGDGGVAVAGQGALGSGAATATVRELLQDECYSDFLNEDFDVKTYTSQSIHQAVIAEQLAKLAQGISQLDKELHLQVVARHEDLLAQATGIESLEGVLQMMQTRIGALQGAVDRMKAKIVEPYNKIVARTAQLTRLQVACDLLRRIIRILYLTKRLQGQLQGGSREITKAAQSLNELDYLSQGIDLSGIEVIENDLLFIARARLEVENQAKRLLEQGVETQNPTQVGTALQVFHNLGTLKDTITSVVDGYCATLEEHINSALDIKVLTQPSQSAVRGGPGRSTMPTPGNTAAFRASLWTNMEKLIDHICTVCGQVQHLQKILAKKRDPVSHICFIEEIVKDGQSEILYTFWNSVTQALSSQFRMATDSSMFLKQAFEGEYPKLLRLYNDLWKRLQQYSQNIQGKFNASGTTDLYVDLQHMEDDTQDIFIPKKPDYDPEKALKDSLQPYEAAYLSKSLSRLFDPINLVFPPGGRNPPSADELEGIIKTIASELNVAAVDADLTLAVSKNVAKTVQLYGVKSEQLLSTQGDASQVIGPLTEGQRRNVAVVNSLYKLYQSVTKVVSSQSSFPPAAEQTIISALKTIHALMGSAVQPLLTSVGDAIEAIIITMHQEDFSGSLSSSGKPDGPCSLYMKELQGFIARVMSDYFKHFECLDFVFDNTEAIAQRAIELFIRNASLIRPLGEGGKVRLAADFAQMELAVGPFCRRVSDLGKSYRMLRSFRPLLFQTSEHVASSPALGDIIPFSIIIQFLFTRAPAELKSPFQRAEWSHARFSQWLDDHPSEKDRLLLIRGALEAYVQSVRSREGKEFAPVYPIMVQLLQKAMSTLQ
;
A
#
# COMPACT_ATOMS: atom_id res chain seq x y z
N MET A 1 -15.43 -32.81 27.22
CA MET A 1 -15.13 -32.96 28.66
C MET A 1 -14.38 -31.71 29.11
N GLN A 2 -14.74 -31.18 30.28
CA GLN A 2 -14.40 -29.85 30.86
C GLN A 2 -15.15 -28.65 30.24
N LEU A 3 -16.33 -28.38 30.80
CA LEU A 3 -17.06 -27.10 30.72
C LEU A 3 -17.01 -26.48 32.12
N CYS A 4 -16.40 -25.31 32.24
CA CYS A 4 -16.54 -24.41 33.39
C CYS A 4 -17.32 -23.19 32.92
N LEU A 5 -18.57 -23.07 33.37
CA LEU A 5 -19.41 -21.88 33.26
C LEU A 5 -19.38 -21.17 34.62
N TRP A 6 -18.98 -19.91 34.63
CA TRP A 6 -19.26 -18.98 35.72
C TRP A 6 -20.06 -17.81 35.15
N SER A 7 -21.19 -17.53 35.80
CA SER A 7 -22.03 -16.36 35.55
C SER A 7 -21.39 -15.10 36.12
N ALA A 8 -21.46 -13.99 35.38
CA ALA A 8 -21.41 -12.66 35.96
C ALA A 8 -22.23 -11.71 35.08
N SER A 9 -23.30 -11.17 35.67
CA SER A 9 -24.00 -9.97 35.25
C SER A 9 -23.36 -8.80 35.99
N GLU A 10 -22.89 -7.78 35.26
CA GLU A 10 -23.10 -6.34 35.51
C GLU A 10 -22.10 -5.50 34.68
N ASP A 11 -22.64 -4.51 33.96
CA ASP A 11 -21.97 -3.48 33.18
C ASP A 11 -21.37 -2.42 34.13
N PRO A 12 -20.18 -1.85 33.87
CA PRO A 12 -20.20 -0.43 33.55
C PRO A 12 -19.15 0.04 32.53
N ARG A 13 -19.55 1.11 31.82
CA ARG A 13 -18.79 1.89 30.85
C ARG A 13 -17.66 2.72 31.48
N ASN A 14 -16.71 3.08 30.61
CA ASN A 14 -15.64 4.08 30.71
C ASN A 14 -14.34 3.65 31.41
N LEU A 15 -13.28 3.49 30.60
CA LEU A 15 -11.95 4.10 30.84
C LEU A 15 -11.09 3.99 29.56
N ARG A 16 -10.78 5.15 28.95
CA ARG A 16 -9.70 5.35 27.97
C ARG A 16 -8.36 5.38 28.71
N PHE A 17 -7.27 4.85 28.13
CA PHE A 17 -5.91 5.43 28.12
C PHE A 17 -4.99 4.64 27.15
N PRO A 18 -3.86 5.22 26.69
CA PRO A 18 -3.23 4.94 25.40
C PRO A 18 -1.93 4.16 25.55
N VAL A 19 -1.45 3.53 24.47
CA VAL A 19 -0.11 2.91 24.44
C VAL A 19 0.65 3.42 23.20
N GLN A 20 1.75 4.13 23.47
CA GLN A 20 2.84 4.47 22.56
C GLN A 20 4.14 3.80 23.06
N PRO A 21 5.19 3.69 22.22
CA PRO A 21 6.14 2.57 22.20
C PRO A 21 7.42 2.84 23.02
N PRO A 22 8.28 1.81 23.27
CA PRO A 22 9.55 2.01 23.94
C PRO A 22 10.74 2.25 22.98
N PRO A 23 11.89 2.75 23.50
CA PRO A 23 12.84 3.59 22.75
C PRO A 23 14.15 2.88 22.34
N ARG A 24 14.93 3.59 21.49
CA ARG A 24 16.30 3.26 21.06
C ARG A 24 17.38 3.81 22.02
N GLY A 25 18.50 3.08 22.10
CA GLY A 25 19.88 3.58 22.35
C GLY A 25 20.63 2.83 23.48
N PRO A 26 21.99 2.85 23.56
CA PRO A 26 22.99 3.49 22.70
C PRO A 26 24.19 2.58 22.29
N CYS A 27 25.11 3.17 21.52
CA CYS A 27 26.33 2.61 20.93
C CYS A 27 27.59 3.06 21.69
N SER A 28 28.58 2.17 21.91
CA SER A 28 30.03 2.43 22.16
C SER A 28 30.68 1.17 22.78
N GLN A 29 31.95 0.75 22.62
CA GLN A 29 33.09 1.01 21.73
C GLN A 29 34.28 0.15 22.30
N VAL A 30 35.16 -0.38 21.43
CA VAL A 30 36.61 -0.76 21.61
C VAL A 30 37.07 -1.97 22.48
N LYS A 31 37.84 -2.89 21.85
CA LYS A 31 39.27 -3.30 22.08
C LYS A 31 39.51 -4.79 21.69
N TYR A 32 40.21 -5.08 20.58
CA TYR A 32 41.66 -5.29 20.42
C TYR A 32 42.28 -6.47 21.22
N LEU A 33 42.78 -7.48 20.50
CA LEU A 33 44.18 -8.01 20.49
C LEU A 33 44.21 -9.29 19.59
N HIS A 34 44.93 -9.31 18.46
CA HIS A 34 46.32 -9.81 18.27
C HIS A 34 46.48 -11.32 18.57
N ARG A 35 47.16 -12.17 17.77
CA ARG A 35 48.31 -11.98 16.87
C ARG A 35 48.66 -13.31 16.16
N ASP A 36 49.23 -13.20 14.94
CA ASP A 36 50.39 -13.95 14.39
C ASP A 36 50.29 -15.49 14.11
N LYS A 37 50.90 -16.11 13.08
CA LYS A 37 52.02 -15.73 12.19
C LYS A 37 52.24 -16.77 11.04
N ARG A 38 52.54 -16.26 9.82
CA ARG A 38 53.63 -16.53 8.82
C ARG A 38 53.99 -17.98 8.38
N TYR A 39 54.61 -18.27 7.21
CA TYR A 39 55.58 -17.61 6.28
C TYR A 39 55.40 -18.16 4.83
N GLY A 40 55.60 -17.42 3.72
CA GLY A 40 56.88 -17.07 3.01
C GLY A 40 56.93 -17.86 1.66
N GLN A 41 57.50 -17.47 0.51
CA GLN A 41 58.41 -16.41 0.04
C GLN A 41 58.48 -16.46 -1.52
N ALA A 42 58.98 -15.41 -2.19
CA ALA A 42 59.07 -15.19 -3.66
C ALA A 42 60.11 -16.07 -4.42
N PRO A 43 60.22 -15.97 -5.78
CA PRO A 43 61.22 -15.06 -6.39
C PRO A 43 60.86 -14.47 -7.80
N ALA A 44 61.70 -13.53 -8.28
CA ALA A 44 61.85 -13.04 -9.68
C ALA A 44 63.29 -13.36 -10.18
N PRO A 45 63.84 -12.90 -11.35
CA PRO A 45 63.34 -12.31 -12.61
C PRO A 45 63.99 -12.91 -13.91
N THR A 46 63.61 -12.47 -15.13
CA THR A 46 64.50 -12.45 -16.32
C THR A 46 64.05 -11.43 -17.38
N PHE A 47 65.04 -10.77 -18.00
CA PHE A 47 64.96 -9.72 -19.05
C PHE A 47 65.49 -10.27 -20.38
N SER A 48 64.91 -9.90 -21.54
CA SER A 48 65.63 -9.69 -22.83
C SER A 48 64.74 -9.02 -23.90
N SER A 49 65.34 -8.09 -24.65
CA SER A 49 64.88 -7.28 -25.81
C SER A 49 64.46 -8.11 -27.04
N ALA A 50 63.67 -7.66 -28.04
CA ALA A 50 63.55 -6.41 -28.82
C ALA A 50 62.12 -6.39 -29.46
N GLY A 51 61.41 -5.33 -29.85
CA GLY A 51 61.69 -4.10 -30.60
C GLY A 51 60.54 -3.89 -31.63
N GLY A 52 59.85 -2.73 -31.65
CA GLY A 52 58.95 -2.35 -32.78
C GLY A 52 57.57 -1.69 -32.47
N THR A 53 57.58 -0.37 -32.28
CA THR A 53 56.57 0.69 -32.59
C THR A 53 55.10 0.39 -32.98
N THR A 54 54.12 1.09 -32.36
CA THR A 54 53.11 2.01 -32.99
C THR A 54 52.10 2.66 -32.00
N SER A 55 51.76 3.94 -32.27
CA SER A 55 50.61 4.83 -31.92
C SER A 55 49.62 4.61 -30.74
N ALA A 56 49.32 5.76 -30.08
CA ALA A 56 48.40 6.13 -28.97
C ALA A 56 46.87 5.91 -29.20
N PRO A 57 45.88 6.36 -28.36
CA PRO A 57 45.90 7.10 -27.07
C PRO A 57 44.90 6.60 -25.97
N VAL A 58 44.93 7.18 -24.76
CA VAL A 58 43.84 7.12 -23.75
C VAL A 58 43.60 8.51 -23.16
N ALA A 59 42.34 8.92 -23.17
CA ALA A 59 41.81 10.11 -22.54
C ALA A 59 41.82 10.00 -21.01
N ARG A 60 42.15 11.12 -20.35
CA ARG A 60 41.93 11.35 -18.93
C ARG A 60 40.82 12.38 -18.75
N GLN A 61 40.00 12.08 -17.77
CA GLN A 61 38.91 12.84 -17.19
C GLN A 61 39.45 13.98 -16.32
N GLU A 62 38.79 15.15 -16.32
CA GLU A 62 38.60 16.07 -15.19
C GLU A 62 37.68 17.22 -15.67
N THR A 63 36.44 17.33 -15.19
CA THR A 63 35.92 18.03 -13.98
C THR A 63 35.48 19.49 -14.21
N ALA A 64 34.24 19.73 -13.74
CA ALA A 64 33.76 20.86 -12.93
C ALA A 64 33.15 22.14 -13.56
N GLN A 65 32.25 22.70 -12.73
CA GLN A 65 31.62 24.05 -12.70
C GLN A 65 30.36 24.20 -13.58
N GLY A 66 29.25 24.83 -13.18
CA GLY A 66 28.94 25.84 -12.16
C GLY A 66 28.09 26.93 -12.83
N ALA A 67 26.75 26.92 -12.70
CA ALA A 67 25.92 27.91 -11.98
C ALA A 67 25.29 29.08 -12.80
N ASN A 68 23.96 29.27 -12.59
CA ASN A 68 23.13 30.51 -12.68
C ASN A 68 22.91 31.18 -14.07
N ALA A 69 21.79 31.85 -14.43
CA ALA A 69 20.60 32.43 -13.75
C ALA A 69 19.46 32.61 -14.82
N ALA A 70 18.16 32.40 -14.52
CA ALA A 70 17.11 33.36 -14.08
C ALA A 70 16.16 33.95 -15.17
N ALA A 71 14.84 33.81 -14.92
CA ALA A 71 13.68 34.70 -15.17
C ALA A 71 13.41 35.28 -16.60
N SER A 72 12.19 35.49 -17.13
CA SER A 72 10.79 35.36 -16.70
C SER A 72 9.84 35.74 -17.86
N ALA A 73 8.60 35.23 -17.82
CA ALA A 73 7.33 35.80 -18.33
C ALA A 73 6.93 35.73 -19.84
N SER A 74 6.09 34.72 -20.14
CA SER A 74 4.73 34.69 -20.77
C SER A 74 4.15 35.90 -21.56
N PRO A 75 2.99 35.76 -22.28
CA PRO A 75 2.43 34.67 -23.10
C PRO A 75 1.80 35.18 -24.44
N THR A 76 1.36 34.30 -25.37
CA THR A 76 0.01 34.28 -26.03
C THR A 76 -0.08 33.60 -27.42
N ARG A 77 -0.91 32.55 -27.45
CA ARG A 77 -2.04 32.24 -28.35
C ARG A 77 -2.01 32.59 -29.86
N ARG A 78 -2.12 31.51 -30.66
CA ARG A 78 -2.64 31.43 -32.04
C ARG A 78 -4.15 31.73 -32.09
N ALA A 79 -4.60 32.55 -33.05
CA ALA A 79 -5.83 32.35 -33.84
C ALA A 79 -5.89 33.35 -35.03
N GLY A 80 -6.43 32.89 -36.16
CA GLY A 80 -6.28 33.47 -37.49
C GLY A 80 -7.04 34.76 -37.81
N ARG A 81 -6.64 35.39 -38.93
CA ARG A 81 -7.51 35.87 -40.02
C ARG A 81 -6.67 36.53 -41.13
N GLU A 82 -6.90 36.09 -42.37
CA GLU A 82 -6.67 36.81 -43.63
C GLU A 82 -7.61 38.05 -43.75
N PRO A 83 -7.58 38.88 -44.83
CA PRO A 83 -6.60 39.11 -45.91
C PRO A 83 -6.35 40.62 -46.22
N ARG A 84 -5.56 40.87 -47.28
CA ARG A 84 -5.59 41.98 -48.29
C ARG A 84 -4.39 42.93 -48.37
N ALA A 85 -3.68 42.74 -49.49
CA ALA A 85 -3.38 43.72 -50.55
C ALA A 85 -2.73 45.07 -50.19
N GLY A 86 -1.51 45.28 -50.69
CA GLY A 86 -0.87 46.59 -50.75
C GLY A 86 0.39 46.56 -51.62
N ARG A 87 0.25 47.05 -52.85
CA ARG A 87 1.24 47.16 -53.93
C ARG A 87 2.47 48.03 -53.58
N SER A 88 3.56 47.74 -54.32
CA SER A 88 4.65 48.65 -54.74
C SER A 88 5.64 49.08 -53.65
N GLY A 89 6.95 49.17 -53.88
CA GLY A 89 7.79 49.00 -55.06
C GLY A 89 9.19 49.58 -54.75
N ARG A 90 10.18 49.15 -55.56
CA ARG A 90 11.52 49.76 -55.77
C ARG A 90 12.64 49.54 -54.73
N ARG A 91 13.54 48.63 -55.14
CA ARG A 91 14.95 48.88 -55.57
C ARG A 91 15.92 49.64 -54.64
N ARG A 92 17.00 48.90 -54.35
CA ARG A 92 18.45 49.20 -54.50
C ARG A 92 19.28 49.63 -53.27
N HIS A 93 20.22 48.72 -52.98
CA HIS A 93 21.67 48.90 -52.82
C HIS A 93 22.29 49.62 -51.60
N CYS A 94 23.15 48.83 -50.95
CA CYS A 94 24.55 49.08 -50.61
C CYS A 94 24.93 49.89 -49.36
N ALA A 95 26.01 49.37 -48.77
CA ALA A 95 27.04 50.00 -47.92
C ALA A 95 26.71 50.24 -46.44
N SER A 96 27.19 49.31 -45.60
CA SER A 96 28.26 49.40 -44.58
C SER A 96 28.45 50.70 -43.75
N PRO A 97 29.29 50.65 -42.67
CA PRO A 97 28.99 50.76 -41.24
C PRO A 97 29.48 52.16 -40.73
N PRO A 98 30.06 52.44 -39.53
CA PRO A 98 30.26 51.71 -38.26
C PRO A 98 30.03 52.57 -36.97
N GLY A 99 30.36 52.04 -35.79
CA GLY A 99 30.65 52.83 -34.57
C GLY A 99 30.77 51.92 -33.33
N ARG A 100 31.94 51.65 -32.73
CA ARG A 100 32.89 52.42 -31.90
C ARG A 100 32.40 52.80 -30.47
N GLY A 101 33.29 52.52 -29.50
CA GLY A 101 33.41 53.13 -28.17
C GLY A 101 32.91 52.24 -27.02
N GLU A 102 33.50 52.12 -25.84
CA GLU A 102 34.64 52.74 -25.12
C GLU A 102 34.93 51.81 -23.91
N LEU A 103 36.18 51.46 -23.59
CA LEU A 103 37.10 52.08 -22.60
C LEU A 103 36.55 52.29 -21.17
N THR A 104 37.26 51.72 -20.19
CA THR A 104 37.41 52.29 -18.84
C THR A 104 38.87 52.16 -18.39
N ALA A 105 39.30 53.15 -17.61
CA ALA A 105 40.66 53.47 -17.18
C ALA A 105 40.83 53.28 -15.67
N ASP A 106 42.08 53.24 -15.19
CA ASP A 106 42.61 53.76 -13.90
C ASP A 106 44.15 53.53 -13.89
N ALA A 107 45.05 54.53 -13.97
CA ALA A 107 45.53 55.56 -13.01
C ALA A 107 46.78 55.11 -12.16
N ILE A 108 48.04 55.51 -12.52
CA ILE A 108 48.89 56.63 -11.97
C ILE A 108 49.83 56.21 -10.78
N THR A 109 51.12 55.83 -10.96
CA THR A 109 52.46 56.56 -10.85
C THR A 109 53.02 56.80 -9.41
N PRO A 110 54.29 57.25 -9.11
CA PRO A 110 55.59 57.38 -9.86
C PRO A 110 56.92 57.05 -9.07
N ALA A 111 58.07 57.26 -9.76
CA ALA A 111 59.42 57.72 -9.31
C ALA A 111 60.50 56.67 -8.88
N PRO A 112 61.84 56.97 -8.92
CA PRO A 112 62.52 58.25 -9.18
C PRO A 112 63.69 58.21 -10.22
N ALA A 113 64.28 59.39 -10.45
CA ALA A 113 65.38 59.73 -11.35
C ALA A 113 66.73 59.96 -10.63
N ASN A 114 67.79 60.26 -11.41
CA ASN A 114 69.20 60.61 -11.12
C ASN A 114 70.19 59.43 -11.25
N MET A 115 71.39 59.54 -11.82
CA MET A 115 72.37 60.60 -12.16
C MET A 115 73.03 60.22 -13.52
N GLU A 116 73.85 60.96 -14.27
CA GLU A 116 74.75 62.10 -14.06
C GLU A 116 75.15 62.58 -15.47
N GLY A 117 75.11 63.90 -15.70
CA GLY A 117 75.74 64.55 -16.84
C GLY A 117 76.72 65.58 -16.27
N GLY A 118 78.00 65.42 -16.60
CA GLY A 118 79.07 66.34 -16.22
C GLY A 118 79.22 67.48 -17.21
N ASP A 119 79.10 68.69 -16.66
CA ASP A 119 79.94 69.88 -16.82
C ASP A 119 80.07 70.60 -18.18
N GLY A 120 80.02 71.94 -18.11
CA GLY A 120 80.43 72.85 -19.19
C GLY A 120 79.48 74.01 -19.48
N GLY A 121 79.68 75.16 -18.82
CA GLY A 121 79.16 76.48 -19.22
C GLY A 121 79.64 76.89 -20.63
N VAL A 122 79.12 77.93 -21.28
CA VAL A 122 79.39 79.35 -21.01
C VAL A 122 78.35 80.23 -21.76
N ALA A 123 78.07 81.42 -21.20
CA ALA A 123 77.24 82.52 -21.71
C ALA A 123 77.63 82.99 -23.15
N VAL A 124 76.84 83.77 -23.90
CA VAL A 124 76.75 85.24 -23.81
C VAL A 124 75.69 85.79 -24.77
N ALA A 125 75.20 86.97 -24.39
CA ALA A 125 74.26 87.91 -25.00
C ALA A 125 74.44 88.29 -26.48
N GLY A 126 73.35 88.80 -27.08
CA GLY A 126 73.32 89.46 -28.40
C GLY A 126 72.45 90.73 -28.41
N GLN A 127 73.15 91.86 -28.54
CA GLN A 127 72.90 93.10 -29.30
C GLN A 127 71.65 94.01 -29.14
N GLY A 128 71.95 95.32 -29.23
CA GLY A 128 71.01 96.38 -29.57
C GLY A 128 71.67 97.76 -29.74
N ALA A 129 72.49 97.92 -30.79
CA ALA A 129 73.20 99.17 -31.12
C ALA A 129 72.33 100.15 -31.94
N LEU A 130 72.24 101.40 -31.47
CA LEU A 130 71.50 102.55 -32.01
C LEU A 130 72.14 103.27 -33.22
N GLY A 131 73.07 102.65 -33.96
CA GLY A 131 73.84 103.33 -35.03
C GLY A 131 73.23 103.31 -36.43
N SER A 132 72.27 102.41 -36.72
CA SER A 132 71.86 102.09 -38.11
C SER A 132 70.97 103.15 -38.81
N GLY A 133 70.50 104.15 -38.07
CA GLY A 133 69.59 105.17 -38.61
C GLY A 133 70.27 106.18 -39.53
N ALA A 134 71.58 106.43 -39.35
CA ALA A 134 72.32 107.40 -40.15
C ALA A 134 72.68 106.85 -41.55
N ALA A 135 73.12 105.58 -41.61
CA ALA A 135 73.49 104.87 -42.83
C ALA A 135 72.38 104.76 -43.89
N THR A 136 71.16 104.48 -43.43
CA THR A 136 69.99 104.30 -44.30
C THR A 136 69.40 105.62 -44.76
N ALA A 137 69.68 106.73 -44.05
CA ALA A 137 69.27 108.07 -44.43
C ALA A 137 70.14 108.63 -45.57
N THR A 138 71.47 108.44 -45.51
CA THR A 138 72.43 108.89 -46.54
C THR A 138 72.29 108.14 -47.86
N VAL A 139 72.03 106.83 -47.84
CA VAL A 139 71.74 106.05 -49.08
C VAL A 139 70.44 106.51 -49.74
N ARG A 140 69.44 106.90 -48.92
CA ARG A 140 68.16 107.43 -49.43
C ARG A 140 68.32 108.83 -50.05
N GLU A 141 69.14 109.70 -49.45
CA GLU A 141 69.50 111.01 -50.04
C GLU A 141 70.24 110.86 -51.37
N LEU A 142 71.16 109.89 -51.50
CA LEU A 142 71.88 109.63 -52.76
C LEU A 142 70.95 109.17 -53.89
N LEU A 143 69.93 108.36 -53.57
CA LEU A 143 68.97 107.79 -54.52
C LEU A 143 67.86 108.77 -54.94
N GLN A 144 67.75 109.95 -54.28
CA GLN A 144 66.75 110.98 -54.60
C GLN A 144 67.29 112.14 -55.46
N ASP A 145 68.60 112.18 -55.73
CA ASP A 145 69.21 113.19 -56.61
C ASP A 145 68.79 112.94 -58.07
N GLU A 146 68.22 113.96 -58.74
CA GLU A 146 67.78 113.89 -60.15
C GLU A 146 68.91 113.45 -61.10
N CYS A 147 70.18 113.61 -60.69
CA CYS A 147 71.32 113.17 -61.47
C CYS A 147 71.48 111.63 -61.54
N TYR A 148 70.90 110.87 -60.59
CA TYR A 148 71.04 109.41 -60.53
C TYR A 148 69.74 108.64 -60.80
N SER A 149 68.61 109.34 -60.95
CA SER A 149 67.30 108.72 -61.19
C SER A 149 67.26 107.93 -62.51
N ASP A 150 67.98 108.39 -63.53
CA ASP A 150 68.01 107.72 -64.83
C ASP A 150 68.68 106.33 -64.76
N PHE A 151 69.60 106.09 -63.81
CA PHE A 151 70.26 104.78 -63.61
C PHE A 151 69.41 103.76 -62.85
N LEU A 152 68.27 104.18 -62.28
CA LEU A 152 67.38 103.30 -61.51
C LEU A 152 66.22 102.72 -62.35
N ASN A 153 66.10 103.15 -63.62
CA ASN A 153 65.09 102.63 -64.54
C ASN A 153 65.52 101.26 -65.11
N GLU A 154 64.57 100.31 -65.18
CA GLU A 154 64.86 98.94 -65.66
C GLU A 154 65.23 98.86 -67.15
N ASP A 155 64.82 99.84 -67.99
CA ASP A 155 65.07 99.88 -69.45
C ASP A 155 66.21 100.85 -69.87
N PHE A 156 67.16 101.13 -68.98
CA PHE A 156 68.22 102.11 -69.21
C PHE A 156 69.12 101.75 -70.43
N ASP A 157 69.02 102.54 -71.51
CA ASP A 157 69.89 102.39 -72.68
C ASP A 157 71.10 103.34 -72.62
N VAL A 158 72.25 102.75 -72.30
CA VAL A 158 73.55 103.40 -72.22
C VAL A 158 73.87 104.18 -73.50
N LYS A 159 73.51 103.70 -74.69
CA LYS A 159 73.87 104.37 -75.96
C LYS A 159 73.08 105.66 -76.19
N THR A 160 71.81 105.67 -75.84
CA THR A 160 70.92 106.83 -75.97
C THR A 160 71.27 107.89 -74.94
N TYR A 161 71.54 107.46 -73.69
CA TYR A 161 71.99 108.34 -72.61
C TYR A 161 73.36 108.97 -72.91
N THR A 162 74.31 108.18 -73.43
CA THR A 162 75.63 108.68 -73.83
C THR A 162 75.52 109.63 -75.03
N SER A 163 74.64 109.37 -76.00
CA SER A 163 74.41 110.25 -77.17
C SER A 163 73.77 111.60 -76.80
N GLN A 164 72.77 111.60 -75.90
CA GLN A 164 72.19 112.84 -75.36
C GLN A 164 73.21 113.63 -74.52
N SER A 165 74.03 112.92 -73.75
CA SER A 165 75.11 113.52 -72.93
C SER A 165 76.27 114.06 -73.77
N ILE A 166 76.48 113.62 -75.01
CA ILE A 166 77.49 114.18 -75.93
C ILE A 166 77.01 115.48 -76.59
N HIS A 167 75.70 115.66 -76.78
CA HIS A 167 75.12 116.87 -77.38
C HIS A 167 75.05 118.07 -76.40
N GLN A 168 74.93 117.81 -75.10
CA GLN A 168 75.17 118.81 -74.06
C GLN A 168 76.68 118.89 -73.82
N ALA A 169 77.32 119.98 -74.25
CA ALA A 169 78.78 120.14 -74.25
C ALA A 169 79.43 120.26 -72.84
N VAL A 170 79.11 119.35 -71.90
CA VAL A 170 79.62 119.31 -70.52
C VAL A 170 79.78 117.85 -70.01
N ILE A 171 80.60 117.04 -70.67
CA ILE A 171 80.80 115.60 -70.34
C ILE A 171 81.62 115.39 -69.07
N ALA A 172 82.60 116.25 -68.79
CA ALA A 172 83.54 116.05 -67.68
C ALA A 172 82.89 116.18 -66.29
N GLU A 173 81.85 117.00 -66.15
CA GLU A 173 81.18 117.26 -64.88
C GLU A 173 80.27 116.08 -64.44
N GLN A 174 79.64 115.40 -65.41
CA GLN A 174 78.79 114.23 -65.17
C GLN A 174 79.59 113.00 -64.70
N LEU A 175 80.78 112.77 -65.27
CA LEU A 175 81.67 111.67 -64.87
C LEU A 175 82.22 111.82 -63.44
N ALA A 176 82.52 113.06 -63.02
CA ALA A 176 82.99 113.34 -61.67
C ALA A 176 81.92 113.04 -60.60
N LYS A 177 80.66 113.40 -60.87
CA LYS A 177 79.53 113.08 -59.99
C LYS A 177 79.32 111.57 -59.84
N LEU A 178 79.46 110.79 -60.91
CA LEU A 178 79.24 109.33 -60.85
C LEU A 178 80.29 108.62 -59.98
N ALA A 179 81.56 109.01 -60.10
CA ALA A 179 82.65 108.44 -59.30
C ALA A 179 82.48 108.73 -57.80
N GLN A 180 81.96 109.90 -57.44
CA GLN A 180 81.69 110.27 -56.05
C GLN A 180 80.59 109.40 -55.43
N GLY A 181 79.51 109.11 -56.17
CA GLY A 181 78.40 108.28 -55.70
C GLY A 181 78.83 106.83 -55.39
N ILE A 182 79.65 106.22 -56.25
CA ILE A 182 80.16 104.86 -56.05
C ILE A 182 81.00 104.77 -54.76
N SER A 183 81.86 105.75 -54.51
CA SER A 183 82.74 105.73 -53.34
C SER A 183 81.97 105.89 -52.02
N GLN A 184 80.86 106.63 -52.02
CA GLN A 184 79.98 106.73 -50.85
C GLN A 184 79.25 105.42 -50.56
N LEU A 185 78.77 104.71 -51.59
CA LEU A 185 78.06 103.44 -51.44
C LEU A 185 78.96 102.34 -50.83
N ASP A 186 80.20 102.25 -51.30
CA ASP A 186 81.16 101.22 -50.87
C ASP A 186 81.54 101.36 -49.38
N LYS A 187 81.66 102.61 -48.92
CA LYS A 187 82.00 102.92 -47.52
C LYS A 187 80.89 102.50 -46.55
N GLU A 188 79.63 102.66 -46.95
CA GLU A 188 78.48 102.33 -46.11
C GLU A 188 78.25 100.81 -46.03
N LEU A 189 78.49 100.09 -47.12
CA LEU A 189 78.37 98.63 -47.18
C LEU A 189 79.37 97.95 -46.22
N HIS A 190 80.59 98.47 -46.14
CA HIS A 190 81.61 97.94 -45.22
C HIS A 190 81.23 98.13 -43.74
N LEU A 191 80.65 99.27 -43.37
CA LEU A 191 80.24 99.55 -41.99
C LEU A 191 79.17 98.58 -41.47
N GLN A 192 78.22 98.20 -42.32
CA GLN A 192 77.15 97.26 -41.94
C GLN A 192 77.65 95.83 -41.72
N VAL A 193 78.61 95.37 -42.54
CA VAL A 193 79.17 94.01 -42.42
C VAL A 193 79.98 93.87 -41.13
N VAL A 194 80.77 94.88 -40.77
CA VAL A 194 81.60 94.85 -39.56
C VAL A 194 80.74 94.84 -38.29
N ALA A 195 79.61 95.54 -38.27
CA ALA A 195 78.76 95.68 -37.09
C ALA A 195 78.05 94.38 -36.64
N ARG A 196 77.93 93.35 -37.50
CA ARG A 196 77.07 92.18 -37.24
C ARG A 196 77.74 90.79 -37.30
N HIS A 197 79.08 90.69 -37.31
CA HIS A 197 79.73 89.39 -37.51
C HIS A 197 79.64 88.42 -36.29
N GLU A 198 79.60 88.93 -35.06
CA GLU A 198 79.64 88.13 -33.83
C GLU A 198 78.38 87.25 -33.68
N ASP A 199 77.20 87.83 -33.91
CA ASP A 199 75.92 87.12 -33.78
C ASP A 199 75.77 86.00 -34.83
N LEU A 200 76.39 86.15 -36.00
CA LEU A 200 76.36 85.16 -37.09
C LEU A 200 77.18 83.91 -36.77
N LEU A 201 78.26 84.05 -35.99
CA LEU A 201 79.09 82.92 -35.55
C LEU A 201 78.42 82.12 -34.42
N ALA A 202 77.77 82.77 -33.46
CA ALA A 202 77.13 82.10 -32.33
C ALA A 202 75.97 81.16 -32.75
N GLN A 203 75.20 81.56 -33.78
CA GLN A 203 74.12 80.71 -34.31
C GLN A 203 74.63 79.44 -35.01
N ALA A 204 75.81 79.47 -35.63
CA ALA A 204 76.39 78.30 -36.30
C ALA A 204 76.77 77.20 -35.29
N THR A 205 77.37 77.57 -34.16
CA THR A 205 77.75 76.62 -33.09
C THR A 205 76.54 75.96 -32.40
N GLY A 206 75.42 76.68 -32.27
CA GLY A 206 74.19 76.11 -31.71
C GLY A 206 73.60 75.00 -32.57
N ILE A 207 73.66 75.15 -33.91
CA ILE A 207 73.14 74.18 -34.88
C ILE A 207 73.95 72.88 -34.84
N GLU A 208 75.28 72.96 -34.74
CA GLU A 208 76.17 71.78 -34.69
C GLU A 208 75.88 70.88 -33.46
N SER A 209 75.61 71.49 -32.28
CA SER A 209 75.26 70.71 -31.07
C SER A 209 73.92 69.99 -31.19
N LEU A 210 72.93 70.63 -31.82
CA LEU A 210 71.59 70.05 -32.03
C LEU A 210 71.67 68.89 -33.03
N GLU A 211 72.50 69.03 -34.06
CA GLU A 211 72.77 67.98 -35.05
C GLU A 211 73.38 66.73 -34.37
N GLY A 212 74.32 66.91 -33.45
CA GLY A 212 74.90 65.80 -32.66
C GLY A 212 73.87 65.04 -31.81
N VAL A 213 72.96 65.75 -31.13
CA VAL A 213 71.90 65.12 -30.33
C VAL A 213 70.89 64.37 -31.22
N LEU A 214 70.52 64.96 -32.36
CA LEU A 214 69.65 64.32 -33.35
C LEU A 214 70.27 63.04 -33.92
N GLN A 215 71.57 63.07 -34.23
CA GLN A 215 72.32 61.90 -34.71
C GLN A 215 72.30 60.75 -33.68
N MET A 216 72.51 61.06 -32.39
CA MET A 216 72.49 60.05 -31.32
C MET A 216 71.08 59.45 -31.16
N MET A 217 70.05 60.29 -31.18
CA MET A 217 68.66 59.87 -31.05
C MET A 217 68.23 58.98 -32.23
N GLN A 218 68.62 59.35 -33.45
CA GLN A 218 68.38 58.55 -34.66
C GLN A 218 69.06 57.19 -34.59
N THR A 219 70.29 57.13 -34.07
CA THR A 219 71.03 55.86 -33.89
C THR A 219 70.35 54.95 -32.87
N ARG A 220 69.89 55.50 -31.72
CA ARG A 220 69.17 54.72 -30.69
C ARG A 220 67.80 54.25 -31.18
N ILE A 221 67.06 55.09 -31.90
CA ILE A 221 65.78 54.71 -32.52
C ILE A 221 66.00 53.58 -33.53
N GLY A 222 67.04 53.67 -34.36
CA GLY A 222 67.41 52.61 -35.30
C GLY A 222 67.75 51.28 -34.59
N ALA A 223 68.50 51.34 -33.49
CA ALA A 223 68.83 50.15 -32.70
C ALA A 223 67.60 49.50 -32.05
N LEU A 224 66.67 50.31 -31.52
CA LEU A 224 65.42 49.86 -30.92
C LEU A 224 64.49 49.24 -31.98
N GLN A 225 64.34 49.90 -33.13
CA GLN A 225 63.59 49.39 -34.28
C GLN A 225 64.13 48.01 -34.69
N GLY A 226 65.46 47.88 -34.82
CA GLY A 226 66.10 46.60 -35.12
C GLY A 226 65.88 45.53 -34.04
N ALA A 227 65.80 45.90 -32.76
CA ALA A 227 65.48 44.94 -31.69
C ALA A 227 64.02 44.46 -31.75
N VAL A 228 63.08 45.36 -32.04
CA VAL A 228 61.66 45.05 -32.23
C VAL A 228 61.45 44.15 -33.46
N ASP A 229 62.10 44.45 -34.59
CA ASP A 229 62.02 43.62 -35.79
C ASP A 229 62.60 42.20 -35.54
N ARG A 230 63.70 42.10 -34.78
CA ARG A 230 64.24 40.80 -34.34
C ARG A 230 63.28 40.05 -33.41
N MET A 231 62.61 40.73 -32.48
CA MET A 231 61.57 40.12 -31.63
C MET A 231 60.38 39.63 -32.47
N LYS A 232 59.92 40.44 -33.44
CA LYS A 232 58.85 40.07 -34.37
C LYS A 232 59.21 38.82 -35.16
N ALA A 233 60.41 38.76 -35.72
CA ALA A 233 60.91 37.60 -36.46
C ALA A 233 61.11 36.35 -35.57
N LYS A 234 61.57 36.51 -34.31
CA LYS A 234 61.82 35.38 -33.41
C LYS A 234 60.61 34.88 -32.62
N ILE A 235 59.55 35.67 -32.49
CA ILE A 235 58.38 35.33 -31.64
C ILE A 235 57.09 35.31 -32.47
N VAL A 236 56.76 36.41 -33.14
CA VAL A 236 55.47 36.56 -33.85
C VAL A 236 55.38 35.60 -35.04
N GLU A 237 56.45 35.50 -35.83
CA GLU A 237 56.48 34.57 -36.97
C GLU A 237 56.39 33.08 -36.55
N PRO A 238 57.19 32.59 -35.58
CA PRO A 238 57.02 31.23 -35.06
C PRO A 238 55.64 30.99 -34.43
N TYR A 239 55.10 31.94 -33.68
CA TYR A 239 53.75 31.83 -33.12
C TYR A 239 52.70 31.65 -34.22
N ASN A 240 52.72 32.50 -35.26
CA ASN A 240 51.80 32.38 -36.39
C ASN A 240 51.97 31.06 -37.14
N LYS A 241 53.21 30.58 -37.30
CA LYS A 241 53.48 29.24 -37.88
C LYS A 241 52.91 28.13 -37.00
N ILE A 242 53.05 28.19 -35.68
CA ILE A 242 52.50 27.20 -34.75
C ILE A 242 50.97 27.22 -34.81
N VAL A 243 50.33 28.39 -34.73
CA VAL A 243 48.86 28.52 -34.82
C VAL A 243 48.34 27.94 -36.14
N ALA A 244 48.99 28.25 -37.27
CA ALA A 244 48.62 27.71 -38.58
C ALA A 244 48.81 26.18 -38.64
N ARG A 245 49.92 25.65 -38.12
CA ARG A 245 50.18 24.19 -38.08
C ARG A 245 49.25 23.45 -37.15
N THR A 246 48.91 24.01 -35.99
CA THR A 246 47.92 23.44 -35.06
C THR A 246 46.55 23.41 -35.71
N ALA A 247 46.12 24.51 -36.34
CA ALA A 247 44.86 24.54 -37.08
C ALA A 247 44.84 23.53 -38.24
N GLN A 248 45.96 23.39 -38.97
CA GLN A 248 46.12 22.37 -40.01
C GLN A 248 46.01 20.95 -39.45
N LEU A 249 46.67 20.68 -38.31
CA LEU A 249 46.63 19.37 -37.65
C LEU A 249 45.21 19.04 -37.16
N THR A 250 44.51 19.98 -36.53
CA THR A 250 43.12 19.78 -36.10
C THR A 250 42.21 19.49 -37.29
N ARG A 251 42.33 20.25 -38.39
CA ARG A 251 41.56 19.99 -39.61
C ARG A 251 41.86 18.62 -40.21
N LEU A 252 43.14 18.21 -40.22
CA LEU A 252 43.56 16.90 -40.71
C LEU A 252 42.99 15.77 -39.84
N GLN A 253 43.03 15.91 -38.52
CA GLN A 253 42.48 14.93 -37.58
C GLN A 253 40.97 14.74 -37.79
N VAL A 254 40.22 15.85 -37.86
CA VAL A 254 38.78 15.82 -38.15
C VAL A 254 38.49 15.15 -39.50
N ALA A 255 39.25 15.47 -40.54
CA ALA A 255 39.10 14.85 -41.86
C ALA A 255 39.41 13.35 -41.83
N CYS A 256 40.48 12.93 -41.14
CA CYS A 256 40.82 11.51 -40.98
C CYS A 256 39.75 10.75 -40.19
N ASP A 257 39.20 11.32 -39.12
CA ASP A 257 38.14 10.69 -38.33
C ASP A 257 36.85 10.56 -39.12
N LEU A 258 36.50 11.58 -39.92
CA LEU A 258 35.36 11.51 -40.85
C LEU A 258 35.57 10.41 -41.89
N LEU A 259 36.75 10.31 -42.50
CA LEU A 259 37.08 9.25 -43.45
C LEU A 259 37.00 7.86 -42.82
N ARG A 260 37.51 7.67 -41.60
CA ARG A 260 37.41 6.40 -40.87
C ARG A 260 35.95 6.01 -40.62
N ARG A 261 35.11 6.98 -40.23
CA ARG A 261 33.67 6.77 -40.06
C ARG A 261 33.00 6.39 -41.38
N ILE A 262 33.26 7.11 -42.47
CA ILE A 262 32.73 6.80 -43.81
C ILE A 262 33.09 5.37 -44.22
N ILE A 263 34.36 4.98 -44.12
CA ILE A 263 34.81 3.62 -44.46
C ILE A 263 34.08 2.57 -43.61
N ARG A 264 33.91 2.84 -42.32
CA ARG A 264 33.21 1.92 -41.42
C ARG A 264 31.72 1.81 -41.76
N ILE A 265 31.06 2.92 -42.09
CA ILE A 265 29.67 2.95 -42.55
C ILE A 265 29.52 2.10 -43.82
N LEU A 266 30.34 2.33 -44.84
CA LEU A 266 30.30 1.55 -46.10
C LEU A 266 30.46 0.04 -45.86
N TYR A 267 31.41 -0.34 -45.01
CA TYR A 267 31.62 -1.75 -44.66
C TYR A 267 30.41 -2.37 -43.94
N LEU A 268 29.86 -1.66 -42.95
CA LEU A 268 28.72 -2.12 -42.17
C LEU A 268 27.43 -2.16 -43.00
N THR A 269 27.21 -1.20 -43.91
CA THR A 269 26.06 -1.22 -44.82
C THR A 269 26.12 -2.42 -45.75
N LYS A 270 27.30 -2.75 -46.29
CA LYS A 270 27.49 -3.96 -47.11
C LYS A 270 27.23 -5.23 -46.30
N ARG A 271 27.68 -5.29 -45.04
CA ARG A 271 27.40 -6.41 -44.12
C ARG A 271 25.89 -6.54 -43.85
N LEU A 272 25.22 -5.41 -43.60
CA LEU A 272 23.78 -5.35 -43.35
C LEU A 272 22.97 -5.86 -44.55
N GLN A 273 23.34 -5.49 -45.77
CA GLN A 273 22.71 -6.00 -46.99
C GLN A 273 22.76 -7.54 -47.07
N GLY A 274 23.90 -8.15 -46.75
CA GLY A 274 24.03 -9.61 -46.70
C GLY A 274 23.15 -10.24 -45.62
N GLN A 275 23.09 -9.63 -44.44
CA GLN A 275 22.28 -10.12 -43.32
C GLN A 275 20.77 -10.04 -43.58
N LEU A 276 20.30 -9.00 -44.27
CA LEU A 276 18.89 -8.86 -44.64
C LEU A 276 18.47 -9.92 -45.68
N GLN A 277 19.37 -10.31 -46.60
CA GLN A 277 19.11 -11.42 -47.53
C GLN A 277 18.99 -12.77 -46.82
N GLY A 278 19.62 -12.93 -45.65
CA GLY A 278 19.50 -14.12 -44.79
C GLY A 278 18.13 -14.28 -44.10
N GLY A 279 17.22 -13.29 -44.22
CA GLY A 279 15.86 -13.35 -43.71
C GLY A 279 15.78 -13.43 -42.18
N SER A 280 14.74 -14.10 -41.67
CA SER A 280 14.43 -14.16 -40.23
C SER A 280 15.52 -14.84 -39.38
N ARG A 281 16.41 -15.63 -39.98
CA ARG A 281 17.51 -16.32 -39.27
C ARG A 281 18.64 -15.37 -38.87
N GLU A 282 18.81 -14.27 -39.59
CA GLU A 282 19.91 -13.31 -39.37
C GLU A 282 19.44 -11.95 -38.86
N ILE A 283 18.15 -11.82 -38.56
CA ILE A 283 17.53 -10.56 -38.12
C ILE A 283 18.18 -9.97 -36.85
N THR A 284 18.62 -10.82 -35.91
CA THR A 284 19.34 -10.37 -34.69
C THR A 284 20.71 -9.79 -35.01
N LYS A 285 21.42 -10.36 -36.00
CA LYS A 285 22.71 -9.85 -36.49
C LYS A 285 22.52 -8.56 -37.29
N ALA A 286 21.46 -8.47 -38.09
CA ALA A 286 21.08 -7.24 -38.79
C ALA A 286 20.81 -6.09 -37.80
N ALA A 287 20.07 -6.36 -36.72
CA ALA A 287 19.83 -5.41 -35.64
C ALA A 287 21.12 -4.96 -34.94
N GLN A 288 22.08 -5.87 -34.72
CA GLN A 288 23.39 -5.53 -34.17
C GLN A 288 24.20 -4.61 -35.10
N SER A 289 24.21 -4.90 -36.41
CA SER A 289 24.84 -4.02 -37.40
C SER A 289 24.19 -2.64 -37.47
N LEU A 290 22.86 -2.57 -37.35
CA LEU A 290 22.12 -1.30 -37.29
C LEU A 290 22.50 -0.49 -36.03
N ASN A 291 22.64 -1.13 -34.88
CA ASN A 291 23.10 -0.46 -33.66
C ASN A 291 24.52 0.12 -33.83
N GLU A 292 25.46 -0.66 -34.38
CA GLU A 292 26.81 -0.15 -34.69
C GLU A 292 26.77 1.05 -35.65
N LEU A 293 25.87 1.04 -36.64
CA LEU A 293 25.68 2.14 -37.58
C LEU A 293 25.07 3.38 -36.92
N ASP A 294 24.11 3.21 -36.01
CA ASP A 294 23.52 4.31 -35.22
C ASP A 294 24.58 4.96 -34.31
N TYR A 295 25.48 4.19 -33.69
CA TYR A 295 26.61 4.75 -32.93
C TYR A 295 27.58 5.58 -33.78
N LEU A 296 27.78 5.21 -35.05
CA LEU A 296 28.68 5.93 -35.95
C LEU A 296 28.07 7.24 -36.49
N SER A 297 26.75 7.32 -36.55
CA SER A 297 26.00 8.51 -36.98
C SER A 297 25.66 9.47 -35.84
N GLN A 298 25.79 9.05 -34.57
CA GLN A 298 25.58 9.92 -33.41
C GLN A 298 26.56 11.10 -33.37
N GLY A 299 26.00 12.31 -33.23
CA GLY A 299 26.73 13.54 -32.91
C GLY A 299 27.47 14.22 -34.08
N ILE A 300 27.30 13.74 -35.31
CA ILE A 300 27.94 14.32 -36.51
C ILE A 300 26.92 14.44 -37.64
N ASP A 301 26.87 15.61 -38.26
CA ASP A 301 26.09 15.78 -39.49
C ASP A 301 26.82 15.14 -40.67
N LEU A 302 26.26 14.04 -41.18
CA LEU A 302 26.76 13.32 -42.36
C LEU A 302 26.03 13.75 -43.64
N SER A 303 25.17 14.76 -43.56
CA SER A 303 24.40 15.28 -44.70
C SER A 303 25.33 15.95 -45.72
N GLY A 304 25.07 15.73 -47.01
CA GLY A 304 25.85 16.32 -48.11
C GLY A 304 27.11 15.54 -48.51
N ILE A 305 27.36 14.36 -47.92
CA ILE A 305 28.43 13.45 -48.35
C ILE A 305 27.89 12.47 -49.39
N GLU A 306 28.09 12.78 -50.67
CA GLU A 306 27.54 12.02 -51.82
C GLU A 306 27.85 10.51 -51.78
N VAL A 307 29.04 10.14 -51.27
CA VAL A 307 29.51 8.73 -51.24
C VAL A 307 28.66 7.84 -50.33
N ILE A 308 28.03 8.37 -49.28
CA ILE A 308 27.24 7.60 -48.30
C ILE A 308 25.74 7.94 -48.33
N GLU A 309 25.31 8.86 -49.18
CA GLU A 309 23.92 9.35 -49.19
C GLU A 309 22.92 8.21 -49.47
N ASN A 310 23.22 7.36 -50.46
CA ASN A 310 22.41 6.18 -50.77
C ASN A 310 22.44 5.14 -49.63
N ASP A 311 23.59 4.96 -48.98
CA ASP A 311 23.74 4.05 -47.85
C ASP A 311 22.92 4.52 -46.65
N LEU A 312 22.91 5.82 -46.33
CA LEU A 312 22.11 6.39 -45.24
C LEU A 312 20.59 6.19 -45.48
N LEU A 313 20.12 6.40 -46.72
CA LEU A 313 18.74 6.11 -47.10
C LEU A 313 18.41 4.61 -46.96
N PHE A 314 19.34 3.74 -47.35
CA PHE A 314 19.18 2.30 -47.19
C PHE A 314 19.15 1.89 -45.72
N ILE A 315 20.04 2.42 -44.86
CA ILE A 315 20.08 2.15 -43.42
C ILE A 315 18.75 2.52 -42.78
N ALA A 316 18.18 3.68 -43.10
CA ALA A 316 16.88 4.11 -42.59
C ALA A 316 15.75 3.14 -42.99
N ARG A 317 15.74 2.67 -44.25
CA ARG A 317 14.76 1.67 -44.72
C ARG A 317 14.96 0.31 -44.05
N ALA A 318 16.20 -0.16 -43.94
CA ALA A 318 16.56 -1.41 -43.29
C ALA A 318 16.15 -1.42 -41.81
N ARG A 319 16.33 -0.30 -41.10
CA ARG A 319 15.88 -0.14 -39.71
C ARG A 319 14.37 -0.34 -39.59
N LEU A 320 13.58 0.32 -40.45
CA LEU A 320 12.13 0.16 -40.48
C LEU A 320 11.70 -1.27 -40.84
N GLU A 321 12.38 -1.92 -41.77
CA GLU A 321 12.10 -3.31 -42.16
C GLU A 321 12.37 -4.29 -41.01
N VAL A 322 13.52 -4.19 -40.35
CA VAL A 322 13.90 -5.03 -39.20
C VAL A 322 12.94 -4.81 -38.03
N GLU A 323 12.58 -3.56 -37.72
CA GLU A 323 11.59 -3.24 -36.68
C GLU A 323 10.22 -3.88 -36.98
N ASN A 324 9.72 -3.75 -38.21
CA ASN A 324 8.44 -4.32 -38.61
C ASN A 324 8.44 -5.84 -38.60
N GLN A 325 9.53 -6.47 -39.04
CA GLN A 325 9.65 -7.92 -39.00
C GLN A 325 9.75 -8.45 -37.56
N ALA A 326 10.46 -7.73 -36.68
CA ALA A 326 10.51 -8.05 -35.25
C ALA A 326 9.14 -7.90 -34.56
N LYS A 327 8.35 -6.87 -34.90
CA LYS A 327 6.98 -6.69 -34.39
C LYS A 327 6.07 -7.85 -34.77
N ARG A 328 6.06 -8.26 -36.05
CA ARG A 328 5.27 -9.43 -36.49
C ARG A 328 5.73 -10.72 -35.82
N LEU A 329 7.04 -10.90 -35.65
CA LEU A 329 7.60 -12.07 -34.93
C LEU A 329 7.18 -12.07 -33.45
N LEU A 330 7.09 -10.91 -32.82
CA LEU A 330 6.62 -10.78 -31.45
C LEU A 330 5.12 -11.09 -31.36
N GLU A 331 4.28 -10.48 -32.19
CA GLU A 331 2.83 -10.70 -32.22
C GLU A 331 2.50 -12.18 -32.44
N GLN A 332 3.06 -12.78 -33.50
CA GLN A 332 2.87 -14.20 -33.79
C GLN A 332 3.44 -15.09 -32.68
N GLY A 333 4.59 -14.72 -32.12
CA GLY A 333 5.24 -15.46 -31.05
C GLY A 333 4.42 -15.46 -29.76
N VAL A 334 3.82 -14.34 -29.40
CA VAL A 334 2.97 -14.21 -28.20
C VAL A 334 1.62 -14.90 -28.42
N GLU A 335 1.03 -14.76 -29.60
CA GLU A 335 -0.24 -15.42 -29.96
C GLU A 335 -0.11 -16.95 -29.97
N THR A 336 0.95 -17.48 -30.59
CA THR A 336 1.23 -18.93 -30.67
C THR A 336 1.97 -19.48 -29.45
N GLN A 337 2.32 -18.61 -28.49
CA GLN A 337 3.07 -18.95 -27.27
C GLN A 337 4.41 -19.65 -27.56
N ASN A 338 5.08 -19.21 -28.64
CA ASN A 338 6.36 -19.75 -29.09
C ASN A 338 7.53 -18.97 -28.46
N PRO A 339 8.25 -19.58 -27.49
CA PRO A 339 9.28 -18.86 -26.75
C PRO A 339 10.48 -18.46 -27.61
N THR A 340 10.76 -19.19 -28.68
CA THR A 340 11.87 -18.91 -29.59
C THR A 340 11.60 -17.66 -30.42
N GLN A 341 10.37 -17.51 -30.94
CA GLN A 341 9.97 -16.33 -31.72
C GLN A 341 9.97 -15.08 -30.85
N VAL A 342 9.35 -15.14 -29.67
CA VAL A 342 9.33 -14.03 -28.70
C VAL A 342 10.76 -13.69 -28.27
N GLY A 343 11.57 -14.69 -27.88
CA GLY A 343 12.96 -14.46 -27.49
C GLY A 343 13.85 -13.86 -28.59
N THR A 344 13.58 -14.19 -29.85
CA THR A 344 14.29 -13.60 -31.02
C THR A 344 13.87 -12.16 -31.25
N ALA A 345 12.56 -11.86 -31.21
CA ALA A 345 12.05 -10.51 -31.36
C ALA A 345 12.54 -9.58 -30.24
N LEU A 346 12.50 -10.04 -28.99
CA LEU A 346 13.03 -9.30 -27.84
C LEU A 346 14.52 -8.97 -27.98
N GLN A 347 15.32 -9.91 -28.49
CA GLN A 347 16.74 -9.66 -28.76
C GLN A 347 16.94 -8.60 -29.85
N VAL A 348 16.11 -8.58 -30.89
CA VAL A 348 16.15 -7.54 -31.92
C VAL A 348 15.87 -6.17 -31.31
N PHE A 349 14.80 -6.03 -30.51
CA PHE A 349 14.45 -4.76 -29.87
C PHE A 349 15.50 -4.28 -28.86
N HIS A 350 16.12 -5.21 -28.12
CA HIS A 350 17.27 -4.90 -27.26
C HIS A 350 18.42 -4.33 -28.09
N ASN A 351 18.79 -5.01 -29.18
CA ASN A 351 19.88 -4.58 -30.05
C ASN A 351 19.60 -3.22 -30.70
N LEU A 352 18.34 -2.89 -31.03
CA LEU A 352 17.94 -1.60 -31.60
C LEU A 352 17.76 -0.49 -30.54
N GLY A 353 17.87 -0.80 -29.25
CA GLY A 353 17.64 0.16 -28.17
C GLY A 353 16.17 0.56 -27.96
N THR A 354 15.22 -0.22 -28.48
CA THR A 354 13.76 0.08 -28.44
C THR A 354 12.96 -0.92 -27.59
N LEU A 355 13.64 -1.78 -26.83
CA LEU A 355 13.01 -2.84 -26.01
C LEU A 355 11.94 -2.29 -25.06
N LYS A 356 12.29 -1.29 -24.25
CA LYS A 356 11.41 -0.70 -23.25
C LYS A 356 10.13 -0.14 -23.88
N ASP A 357 10.28 0.75 -24.86
CA ASP A 357 9.16 1.40 -25.55
C ASP A 357 8.25 0.38 -26.25
N THR A 358 8.84 -0.66 -26.86
CA THR A 358 8.08 -1.70 -27.54
C THR A 358 7.27 -2.54 -26.56
N ILE A 359 7.85 -2.94 -25.42
CA ILE A 359 7.13 -3.75 -24.42
C ILE A 359 6.02 -2.94 -23.76
N THR A 360 6.27 -1.68 -23.41
CA THR A 360 5.22 -0.78 -22.92
C THR A 360 4.10 -0.63 -23.96
N SER A 361 4.43 -0.36 -25.22
CA SER A 361 3.43 -0.25 -26.29
C SER A 361 2.61 -1.53 -26.52
N VAL A 362 3.21 -2.71 -26.38
CA VAL A 362 2.52 -4.00 -26.53
C VAL A 362 1.57 -4.25 -25.35
N VAL A 363 2.01 -3.98 -24.12
CA VAL A 363 1.19 -4.13 -22.92
C VAL A 363 0.03 -3.12 -22.90
N ASP A 364 0.30 -1.87 -23.29
CA ASP A 364 -0.72 -0.83 -23.43
C ASP A 364 -1.74 -1.19 -24.53
N GLY A 365 -1.26 -1.78 -25.64
CA GLY A 365 -2.12 -2.32 -26.70
C GLY A 365 -3.06 -3.41 -26.19
N TYR A 366 -2.55 -4.38 -25.43
CA TYR A 366 -3.38 -5.41 -24.79
C TYR A 366 -4.41 -4.82 -23.81
N CYS A 367 -4.02 -3.80 -23.03
CA CYS A 367 -4.93 -3.11 -22.12
C CYS A 367 -6.04 -2.37 -22.88
N ALA A 368 -5.71 -1.67 -23.96
CA ALA A 368 -6.67 -0.94 -24.79
C ALA A 368 -7.66 -1.88 -25.49
N THR A 369 -7.18 -2.98 -26.07
CA THR A 369 -8.04 -4.02 -26.67
C THR A 369 -8.99 -4.61 -25.63
N LEU A 370 -8.50 -4.88 -24.42
CA LEU A 370 -9.34 -5.40 -23.35
C LEU A 370 -10.40 -4.39 -22.91
N GLU A 371 -10.05 -3.11 -22.79
CA GLU A 371 -11.00 -2.04 -22.47
C GLU A 371 -12.11 -1.92 -23.53
N GLU A 372 -11.79 -2.04 -24.81
CA GLU A 372 -12.77 -2.07 -25.90
C GLU A 372 -13.72 -3.29 -25.78
N HIS A 373 -13.18 -4.47 -25.48
CA HIS A 373 -13.98 -5.68 -25.28
C HIS A 373 -14.87 -5.62 -24.03
N ILE A 374 -14.39 -5.04 -22.92
CA ILE A 374 -15.20 -4.80 -21.72
C ILE A 374 -16.38 -3.89 -22.06
N ASN A 375 -16.13 -2.80 -22.78
CA ASN A 375 -17.18 -1.87 -23.22
C ASN A 375 -18.21 -2.55 -24.14
N SER A 376 -17.73 -3.31 -25.14
CA SER A 376 -18.59 -4.02 -26.10
C SER A 376 -19.46 -5.08 -25.43
N ALA A 377 -18.93 -5.80 -24.43
CA ALA A 377 -19.67 -6.82 -23.69
C ALA A 377 -20.84 -6.25 -22.87
N LEU A 378 -20.73 -4.99 -22.43
CA LEU A 378 -21.73 -4.28 -21.61
C LEU A 378 -22.64 -3.36 -22.42
N ASP A 379 -22.43 -3.22 -23.74
CA ASP A 379 -23.25 -2.34 -24.58
C ASP A 379 -24.68 -2.87 -24.71
N ILE A 380 -25.63 -2.11 -24.19
CA ILE A 380 -27.07 -2.41 -24.23
C ILE A 380 -27.55 -2.65 -25.66
N LYS A 381 -26.99 -1.94 -26.66
CA LYS A 381 -27.38 -2.09 -28.07
C LYS A 381 -26.99 -3.46 -28.61
N VAL A 382 -25.81 -3.95 -28.22
CA VAL A 382 -25.33 -5.30 -28.58
C VAL A 382 -26.17 -6.36 -27.86
N LEU A 383 -26.51 -6.11 -26.59
CA LEU A 383 -27.30 -7.05 -25.75
C LEU A 383 -28.78 -7.16 -26.15
N THR A 384 -29.32 -6.15 -26.84
CA THR A 384 -30.74 -6.08 -27.25
C THR A 384 -30.96 -6.35 -28.74
N GLN A 385 -29.90 -6.56 -29.53
CA GLN A 385 -30.05 -6.98 -30.92
C GLN A 385 -30.56 -8.43 -30.99
N PRO A 386 -31.60 -8.70 -31.81
CA PRO A 386 -32.03 -10.06 -32.04
C PRO A 386 -30.93 -10.83 -32.76
N SER A 387 -30.56 -11.99 -32.21
CA SER A 387 -29.73 -12.99 -32.88
C SER A 387 -30.27 -13.21 -34.30
N GLN A 388 -29.39 -13.26 -35.30
CA GLN A 388 -29.72 -13.30 -36.74
C GLN A 388 -30.64 -14.46 -37.17
N SER A 389 -31.06 -15.34 -36.26
CA SER A 389 -32.00 -16.43 -36.48
C SER A 389 -33.49 -16.05 -36.43
N ALA A 390 -33.86 -14.79 -36.15
CA ALA A 390 -35.26 -14.34 -36.10
C ALA A 390 -35.52 -13.04 -36.87
N VAL A 391 -35.24 -13.02 -38.18
CA VAL A 391 -35.58 -11.88 -39.06
C VAL A 391 -36.95 -12.09 -39.71
N ARG A 392 -38.01 -11.66 -39.03
CA ARG A 392 -39.28 -11.22 -39.65
C ARG A 392 -39.88 -10.07 -38.83
N GLY A 393 -39.36 -8.87 -39.04
CA GLY A 393 -39.90 -7.63 -38.50
C GLY A 393 -39.27 -6.43 -39.18
N GLY A 394 -40.08 -5.58 -39.81
CA GLY A 394 -39.63 -4.46 -40.64
C GLY A 394 -38.92 -3.32 -39.88
N PRO A 395 -38.36 -2.34 -40.60
CA PRO A 395 -37.50 -1.30 -40.04
C PRO A 395 -38.30 -0.30 -39.19
N GLY A 396 -37.87 -0.01 -37.96
CA GLY A 396 -38.38 1.11 -37.17
C GLY A 396 -38.79 0.85 -35.71
N ARG A 397 -38.62 -0.36 -35.16
CA ARG A 397 -38.83 -0.61 -33.72
C ARG A 397 -37.50 -0.71 -32.98
N SER A 398 -37.12 0.35 -32.27
CA SER A 398 -36.14 0.29 -31.19
C SER A 398 -36.69 -0.60 -30.08
N THR A 399 -36.16 -1.81 -29.95
CA THR A 399 -36.49 -2.75 -28.87
C THR A 399 -35.79 -2.32 -27.59
N MET A 400 -36.31 -1.27 -26.93
CA MET A 400 -36.05 -1.09 -25.51
C MET A 400 -36.54 -2.32 -24.75
N PRO A 401 -35.92 -2.74 -23.64
CA PRO A 401 -36.39 -3.90 -22.88
C PRO A 401 -37.78 -3.59 -22.31
N THR A 402 -38.83 -4.06 -22.97
CA THR A 402 -40.16 -4.15 -22.38
C THR A 402 -40.16 -5.27 -21.34
N PRO A 403 -41.00 -5.22 -20.30
CA PRO A 403 -41.01 -6.19 -19.19
C PRO A 403 -41.04 -7.67 -19.60
N GLY A 404 -41.50 -8.00 -20.81
CA GLY A 404 -41.52 -9.35 -21.37
C GLY A 404 -40.22 -9.89 -21.98
N ASN A 405 -39.16 -9.08 -22.18
CA ASN A 405 -37.91 -9.52 -22.84
C ASN A 405 -36.68 -9.56 -21.90
N THR A 406 -36.89 -9.38 -20.59
CA THR A 406 -35.82 -9.31 -19.57
C THR A 406 -35.00 -10.60 -19.48
N ALA A 407 -35.63 -11.77 -19.65
CA ALA A 407 -34.94 -13.06 -19.59
C ALA A 407 -33.96 -13.27 -20.77
N ALA A 408 -34.37 -12.90 -21.99
CA ALA A 408 -33.51 -12.97 -23.17
C ALA A 408 -32.32 -12.00 -23.04
N PHE A 409 -32.56 -10.78 -22.56
CA PHE A 409 -31.51 -9.82 -22.25
C PHE A 409 -30.49 -10.37 -21.24
N ARG A 410 -30.96 -10.96 -20.12
CA ARG A 410 -30.07 -11.56 -19.11
C ARG A 410 -29.26 -12.74 -19.67
N ALA A 411 -29.87 -13.58 -20.52
CA ALA A 411 -29.14 -14.67 -21.16
C ALA A 411 -28.01 -14.14 -22.05
N SER A 412 -28.30 -13.16 -22.92
CA SER A 412 -27.28 -12.52 -23.77
C SER A 412 -26.16 -11.86 -22.96
N LEU A 413 -26.51 -11.17 -21.87
CA LEU A 413 -25.54 -10.55 -20.95
C LEU A 413 -24.57 -11.58 -20.39
N TRP A 414 -25.07 -12.66 -19.81
CA TRP A 414 -24.21 -13.66 -19.17
C TRP A 414 -23.35 -14.43 -20.18
N THR A 415 -23.87 -14.72 -21.39
CA THR A 415 -23.06 -15.30 -22.48
C THR A 415 -21.95 -14.35 -22.94
N ASN A 416 -22.21 -13.04 -23.03
CA ASN A 416 -21.17 -12.07 -23.35
C ASN A 416 -20.15 -11.92 -22.22
N MET A 417 -20.59 -11.98 -20.96
CA MET A 417 -19.70 -12.00 -19.80
C MET A 417 -18.78 -13.22 -19.77
N GLU A 418 -19.28 -14.42 -20.09
CA GLU A 418 -18.46 -15.63 -20.23
C GLU A 418 -17.38 -15.44 -21.31
N LYS A 419 -17.74 -14.93 -22.49
CA LYS A 419 -16.79 -14.62 -23.57
C LYS A 419 -15.75 -13.56 -23.16
N LEU A 420 -16.17 -12.52 -22.44
CA LEU A 420 -15.27 -11.49 -21.93
C LEU A 420 -14.23 -12.11 -20.99
N ILE A 421 -14.67 -12.97 -20.07
CA ILE A 421 -13.78 -13.64 -19.12
C ILE A 421 -12.79 -14.58 -19.83
N ASP A 422 -13.23 -15.30 -20.87
CA ASP A 422 -12.33 -16.13 -21.68
C ASP A 422 -11.28 -15.30 -22.42
N HIS A 423 -11.67 -14.13 -22.93
CA HIS A 423 -10.75 -13.19 -23.57
C HIS A 423 -9.74 -12.61 -22.57
N ILE A 424 -10.19 -12.18 -21.38
CA ILE A 424 -9.31 -11.74 -20.28
C ILE A 424 -8.29 -12.83 -19.95
N CYS A 425 -8.75 -14.08 -19.79
CA CYS A 425 -7.86 -15.21 -19.50
C CYS A 425 -6.77 -15.40 -20.57
N THR A 426 -7.13 -15.23 -21.84
CA THR A 426 -6.21 -15.37 -22.98
C THR A 426 -5.15 -14.27 -22.99
N VAL A 427 -5.57 -13.01 -22.84
CA VAL A 427 -4.66 -11.85 -22.83
C VAL A 427 -3.74 -11.89 -21.60
N CYS A 428 -4.25 -12.24 -20.42
CA CYS A 428 -3.43 -12.45 -19.23
C CYS A 428 -2.35 -13.52 -19.47
N GLY A 429 -2.72 -14.64 -20.09
CA GLY A 429 -1.76 -15.71 -20.43
C GLY A 429 -0.67 -15.25 -21.40
N GLN A 430 -1.02 -14.41 -22.38
CA GLN A 430 -0.07 -13.80 -23.33
C GLN A 430 0.92 -12.86 -22.65
N VAL A 431 0.45 -11.96 -21.79
CA VAL A 431 1.30 -11.02 -21.03
C VAL A 431 2.20 -11.79 -20.04
N GLN A 432 1.68 -12.83 -19.39
CA GLN A 432 2.47 -13.68 -18.50
C GLN A 432 3.57 -14.44 -19.25
N HIS A 433 3.26 -14.95 -20.45
CA HIS A 433 4.25 -15.60 -21.32
C HIS A 433 5.37 -14.62 -21.72
N LEU A 434 5.01 -13.40 -22.10
CA LEU A 434 5.96 -12.33 -22.43
C LEU A 434 6.88 -12.00 -21.24
N GLN A 435 6.32 -11.75 -20.05
CA GLN A 435 7.10 -11.46 -18.84
C GLN A 435 8.04 -12.61 -18.49
N LYS A 436 7.59 -13.87 -18.61
CA LYS A 436 8.44 -15.05 -18.33
C LYS A 436 9.68 -15.09 -19.24
N ILE A 437 9.53 -14.75 -20.52
CA ILE A 437 10.66 -14.77 -21.46
C ILE A 437 11.60 -13.60 -21.18
N LEU A 438 11.07 -12.41 -20.89
CA LEU A 438 11.86 -11.26 -20.44
C LEU A 438 12.68 -11.57 -19.18
N ALA A 439 12.12 -12.35 -18.24
CA ALA A 439 12.81 -12.75 -17.01
C ALA A 439 13.91 -13.79 -17.24
N LYS A 440 13.78 -14.62 -18.28
CA LYS A 440 14.76 -15.67 -18.60
C LYS A 440 15.84 -15.25 -19.61
N LYS A 441 15.51 -14.37 -20.55
CA LYS A 441 16.46 -13.89 -21.57
C LYS A 441 17.45 -12.91 -20.96
N ARG A 442 18.73 -13.20 -21.16
CA ARG A 442 19.86 -12.37 -20.72
C ARG A 442 20.56 -11.77 -21.93
N ASP A 443 21.02 -10.55 -21.78
CA ASP A 443 21.95 -9.94 -22.72
C ASP A 443 23.24 -10.79 -22.76
N PRO A 444 23.68 -11.27 -23.94
CA PRO A 444 24.91 -12.05 -24.07
C PRO A 444 26.18 -11.34 -23.59
N VAL A 445 26.20 -10.01 -23.54
CA VAL A 445 27.38 -9.23 -23.16
C VAL A 445 27.35 -8.84 -21.67
N SER A 446 26.26 -8.25 -21.18
CA SER A 446 26.15 -7.80 -19.79
C SER A 446 25.63 -8.87 -18.83
N HIS A 447 25.10 -9.99 -19.32
CA HIS A 447 24.45 -11.07 -18.55
C HIS A 447 23.22 -10.63 -17.71
N ILE A 448 22.76 -9.38 -17.87
CA ILE A 448 21.58 -8.82 -17.21
C ILE A 448 20.33 -9.36 -17.90
N CYS A 449 19.31 -9.74 -17.13
CA CYS A 449 18.03 -10.14 -17.70
C CYS A 449 17.30 -8.94 -18.31
N PHE A 450 16.62 -9.14 -19.44
CA PHE A 450 15.86 -8.07 -20.09
C PHE A 450 14.80 -7.44 -19.18
N ILE A 451 14.20 -8.21 -18.27
CA ILE A 451 13.27 -7.67 -17.27
C ILE A 451 13.93 -6.64 -16.33
N GLU A 452 15.18 -6.86 -15.94
CA GLU A 452 15.89 -5.96 -15.02
C GLU A 452 16.24 -4.65 -15.71
N GLU A 453 16.53 -4.69 -17.01
CA GLU A 453 16.76 -3.50 -17.83
C GLU A 453 15.50 -2.63 -17.94
N ILE A 454 14.32 -3.24 -18.07
CA ILE A 454 13.04 -2.53 -18.13
C ILE A 454 12.71 -1.88 -16.77
N VAL A 455 13.05 -2.55 -15.66
CA VAL A 455 12.71 -2.11 -14.28
C VAL A 455 13.73 -1.12 -13.69
N LYS A 456 14.94 -0.98 -14.28
CA LYS A 456 16.04 -0.12 -13.77
C LYS A 456 15.65 1.33 -13.47
N ASP A 457 14.61 1.88 -14.11
CA ASP A 457 14.19 3.28 -13.96
C ASP A 457 13.12 3.51 -12.86
N GLY A 458 12.95 2.57 -11.91
CA GLY A 458 11.94 2.70 -10.84
C GLY A 458 10.49 2.51 -11.33
N GLN A 459 10.33 1.92 -12.53
CA GLN A 459 9.02 1.60 -13.10
C GLN A 459 8.40 0.38 -12.41
N SER A 460 7.07 0.37 -12.37
CA SER A 460 6.34 -0.76 -11.78
C SER A 460 6.44 -1.99 -12.70
N GLU A 461 6.42 -3.17 -12.09
CA GLU A 461 6.51 -4.45 -12.80
C GLU A 461 5.41 -4.59 -13.88
N ILE A 462 5.72 -5.26 -15.00
CA ILE A 462 4.83 -5.36 -16.17
C ILE A 462 3.46 -5.94 -15.80
N LEU A 463 3.44 -7.04 -15.03
CA LEU A 463 2.19 -7.63 -14.56
C LEU A 463 1.43 -6.70 -13.61
N TYR A 464 2.12 -5.88 -12.79
CA TYR A 464 1.46 -4.92 -11.91
C TYR A 464 0.78 -3.80 -12.71
N THR A 465 1.45 -3.23 -13.72
CA THR A 465 0.84 -2.20 -14.58
C THR A 465 -0.35 -2.76 -15.35
N PHE A 466 -0.21 -3.98 -15.89
CA PHE A 466 -1.29 -4.68 -16.58
C PHE A 466 -2.48 -4.92 -15.66
N TRP A 467 -2.30 -5.58 -14.50
CA TRP A 467 -3.40 -5.91 -13.60
C TRP A 467 -4.10 -4.68 -13.04
N ASN A 468 -3.38 -3.60 -12.74
CA ASN A 468 -4.00 -2.34 -12.34
C ASN A 468 -4.86 -1.75 -13.46
N SER A 469 -4.36 -1.74 -14.69
CA SER A 469 -5.13 -1.24 -15.84
C SER A 469 -6.39 -2.07 -16.07
N VAL A 470 -6.29 -3.41 -16.03
CA VAL A 470 -7.43 -4.31 -16.24
C VAL A 470 -8.48 -4.18 -15.13
N THR A 471 -8.06 -4.22 -13.86
CA THR A 471 -8.99 -4.11 -12.72
C THR A 471 -9.63 -2.73 -12.64
N GLN A 472 -8.89 -1.67 -12.97
CA GLN A 472 -9.42 -0.31 -13.08
C GLN A 472 -10.43 -0.19 -14.23
N ALA A 473 -10.14 -0.77 -15.41
CA ALA A 473 -11.06 -0.78 -16.54
C ALA A 473 -12.34 -1.57 -16.22
N LEU A 474 -12.23 -2.74 -15.59
CA LEU A 474 -13.41 -3.51 -15.14
C LEU A 474 -14.24 -2.70 -14.15
N SER A 475 -13.61 -2.08 -13.14
CA SER A 475 -14.30 -1.27 -12.14
C SER A 475 -14.99 -0.04 -12.75
N SER A 476 -14.29 0.73 -13.57
CA SER A 476 -14.81 1.96 -14.18
C SER A 476 -15.93 1.66 -15.18
N GLN A 477 -15.73 0.71 -16.08
CA GLN A 477 -16.69 0.41 -17.14
C GLN A 477 -17.94 -0.30 -16.58
N PHE A 478 -17.80 -1.18 -15.59
CA PHE A 478 -18.97 -1.78 -14.94
C PHE A 478 -19.81 -0.72 -14.24
N ARG A 479 -19.16 0.21 -13.54
CA ARG A 479 -19.84 1.32 -12.88
C ARG A 479 -20.55 2.23 -13.88
N MET A 480 -19.86 2.66 -14.94
CA MET A 480 -20.44 3.49 -15.99
C MET A 480 -21.63 2.81 -16.70
N ALA A 481 -21.52 1.51 -16.99
CA ALA A 481 -22.58 0.73 -17.62
C ALA A 481 -23.80 0.54 -16.70
N THR A 482 -23.59 0.33 -15.39
CA THR A 482 -24.70 0.17 -14.43
C THR A 482 -25.34 1.49 -14.03
N ASP A 483 -24.59 2.60 -14.00
CA ASP A 483 -25.14 3.93 -13.79
C ASP A 483 -25.97 4.41 -14.98
N SER A 484 -25.63 3.98 -16.20
CA SER A 484 -26.40 4.29 -17.42
C SER A 484 -27.58 3.34 -17.67
N SER A 485 -27.59 2.14 -17.07
CA SER A 485 -28.63 1.12 -17.29
C SER A 485 -29.14 0.47 -16.02
N MET A 486 -30.40 0.76 -15.68
CA MET A 486 -31.08 0.10 -14.56
C MET A 486 -31.22 -1.42 -14.77
N PHE A 487 -31.32 -1.90 -16.01
CA PHE A 487 -31.41 -3.34 -16.30
C PHE A 487 -30.09 -4.06 -16.00
N LEU A 488 -28.95 -3.48 -16.37
CA LEU A 488 -27.63 -4.02 -16.02
C LEU A 488 -27.40 -3.98 -14.52
N LYS A 489 -27.75 -2.86 -13.87
CA LYS A 489 -27.66 -2.71 -12.42
C LYS A 489 -28.47 -3.78 -11.68
N GLN A 490 -29.72 -4.02 -12.09
CA GLN A 490 -30.55 -5.07 -11.51
C GLN A 490 -30.01 -6.48 -11.75
N ALA A 491 -29.40 -6.74 -12.92
CA ALA A 491 -28.80 -8.03 -13.22
C ALA A 491 -27.55 -8.29 -12.34
N PHE A 492 -26.63 -7.33 -12.24
CA PHE A 492 -25.42 -7.47 -11.44
C PHE A 492 -25.70 -7.53 -9.94
N GLU A 493 -26.56 -6.66 -9.41
CA GLU A 493 -26.91 -6.69 -7.98
C GLU A 493 -27.82 -7.88 -7.61
N GLY A 494 -28.63 -8.37 -8.54
CA GLY A 494 -29.58 -9.46 -8.30
C GLY A 494 -28.98 -10.85 -8.48
N GLU A 495 -28.05 -11.00 -9.43
CA GLU A 495 -27.41 -12.26 -9.79
C GLU A 495 -25.88 -12.21 -9.56
N TYR A 496 -25.43 -11.38 -8.62
CA TYR A 496 -24.04 -11.26 -8.18
C TYR A 496 -23.31 -12.62 -8.00
N PRO A 497 -23.90 -13.66 -7.38
CA PRO A 497 -23.25 -14.96 -7.26
C PRO A 497 -22.82 -15.58 -8.59
N LYS A 498 -23.54 -15.32 -9.69
CA LYS A 498 -23.11 -15.76 -11.04
C LYS A 498 -21.87 -15.01 -11.51
N LEU A 499 -21.82 -13.70 -11.27
CA LEU A 499 -20.67 -12.86 -11.61
C LEU A 499 -19.44 -13.27 -10.81
N LEU A 500 -19.60 -13.49 -9.50
CA LEU A 500 -18.54 -13.98 -8.62
C LEU A 500 -18.03 -15.34 -9.06
N ARG A 501 -18.91 -16.27 -9.47
CA ARG A 501 -18.52 -17.57 -10.02
C ARG A 501 -17.63 -17.42 -11.26
N LEU A 502 -17.99 -16.55 -12.22
CA LEU A 502 -17.18 -16.31 -13.41
C LEU A 502 -15.77 -15.80 -13.07
N TYR A 503 -15.66 -14.93 -12.07
CA TYR A 503 -14.39 -14.39 -11.58
C TYR A 503 -13.56 -15.44 -10.84
N ASN A 504 -14.18 -16.26 -10.00
CA ASN A 504 -13.53 -17.37 -9.32
C ASN A 504 -13.02 -18.42 -10.33
N ASP A 505 -13.79 -18.71 -11.38
CA ASP A 505 -13.39 -19.62 -12.46
C ASP A 505 -12.27 -19.03 -13.33
N LEU A 506 -12.28 -17.72 -13.58
CA LEU A 506 -11.16 -17.02 -14.21
C LEU A 506 -9.87 -17.19 -13.40
N TRP A 507 -9.94 -16.90 -12.10
CA TRP A 507 -8.78 -16.96 -11.23
C TRP A 507 -8.19 -18.36 -11.13
N LYS A 508 -9.04 -19.38 -10.94
CA LYS A 508 -8.61 -20.79 -10.95
C LYS A 508 -7.92 -21.17 -12.26
N ARG A 509 -8.45 -20.72 -13.42
CA ARG A 509 -7.83 -20.98 -14.73
C ARG A 509 -6.47 -20.31 -14.86
N LEU A 510 -6.31 -19.07 -14.40
CA LEU A 510 -5.04 -18.35 -14.41
C LEU A 510 -3.99 -19.03 -13.53
N GLN A 511 -4.37 -19.52 -12.34
CA GLN A 511 -3.50 -20.29 -11.46
C GLN A 511 -3.02 -21.60 -12.13
N GLN A 512 -3.94 -22.36 -12.73
CA GLN A 512 -3.61 -23.59 -13.47
C GLN A 512 -2.70 -23.32 -14.67
N TYR A 513 -2.94 -22.22 -15.38
CA TYR A 513 -2.14 -21.81 -16.53
C TYR A 513 -0.68 -21.50 -16.14
N SER A 514 -0.47 -20.83 -15.00
CA SER A 514 0.85 -20.58 -14.42
C SER A 514 1.62 -21.88 -14.14
N GLN A 515 0.99 -22.85 -13.50
CA GLN A 515 1.59 -24.16 -13.17
C GLN A 515 1.96 -24.94 -14.45
N ASN A 516 1.09 -24.95 -15.46
CA ASN A 516 1.34 -25.65 -16.73
C ASN A 516 2.49 -25.03 -17.53
N ILE A 517 2.63 -23.71 -17.51
CA ILE A 517 3.74 -23.01 -18.16
C ILE A 517 5.07 -23.31 -17.46
N GLN A 518 5.09 -23.48 -16.13
CA GLN A 518 6.31 -23.90 -15.40
C GLN A 518 6.76 -25.31 -15.84
N GLY A 519 5.84 -26.28 -15.94
CA GLY A 519 6.17 -27.66 -16.33
C GLY A 519 6.70 -27.84 -17.75
N LYS A 520 6.13 -27.13 -18.75
CA LYS A 520 6.51 -27.31 -20.18
C LYS A 520 7.92 -26.82 -20.53
N PHE A 521 8.47 -25.88 -19.77
CA PHE A 521 9.81 -25.33 -20.03
C PHE A 521 10.93 -26.23 -19.51
N ASN A 522 10.66 -27.08 -18.51
CA ASN A 522 11.64 -28.03 -17.97
C ASN A 522 11.74 -29.29 -18.83
N ALA A 523 10.74 -29.57 -19.67
CA ALA A 523 10.68 -30.75 -20.53
C ALA A 523 11.31 -30.56 -21.93
N SER A 524 11.58 -29.32 -22.36
CA SER A 524 12.22 -29.05 -23.66
C SER A 524 13.72 -28.84 -23.47
N GLY A 525 14.43 -29.94 -23.21
CA GLY A 525 15.88 -29.99 -23.32
C GLY A 525 16.30 -29.98 -24.79
N THR A 526 16.63 -28.81 -25.32
CA THR A 526 17.56 -28.73 -26.45
C THR A 526 18.97 -28.77 -25.89
N THR A 527 19.54 -29.97 -25.91
CA THR A 527 20.96 -30.26 -25.69
C THR A 527 21.77 -29.54 -26.77
N ASP A 528 22.43 -28.44 -26.42
CA ASP A 528 23.78 -28.17 -26.91
C ASP A 528 24.48 -27.12 -26.03
N LEU A 529 25.50 -27.61 -25.32
CA LEU A 529 26.65 -26.89 -24.77
C LEU A 529 26.41 -25.76 -23.74
N TYR A 530 26.16 -26.14 -22.48
CA TYR A 530 26.92 -25.57 -21.35
C TYR A 530 26.82 -26.51 -20.13
N VAL A 531 27.90 -27.22 -19.85
CA VAL A 531 28.10 -27.97 -18.59
C VAL A 531 28.79 -27.00 -17.64
N ASP A 532 28.03 -26.39 -16.74
CA ASP A 532 28.37 -26.35 -15.30
C ASP A 532 27.24 -25.69 -14.51
N LEU A 533 27.07 -26.09 -13.25
CA LEU A 533 26.10 -25.63 -12.23
C LEU A 533 24.79 -26.42 -12.14
N GLN A 534 24.94 -27.69 -11.75
CA GLN A 534 24.01 -28.34 -10.82
C GLN A 534 24.30 -27.82 -9.39
N HIS A 535 23.48 -26.89 -8.90
CA HIS A 535 23.04 -26.77 -7.51
C HIS A 535 22.32 -25.45 -7.32
N MET A 536 21.00 -25.53 -7.16
CA MET A 536 20.13 -24.71 -6.29
C MET A 536 18.69 -25.07 -6.67
N GLU A 537 18.28 -26.30 -6.32
CA GLU A 537 16.88 -26.62 -6.07
C GLU A 537 16.55 -26.07 -4.68
N ASP A 538 16.17 -24.79 -4.59
CA ASP A 538 15.25 -24.27 -3.57
C ASP A 538 14.94 -22.79 -3.86
N ASP A 539 13.96 -22.54 -4.74
CA ASP A 539 13.18 -21.30 -4.75
C ASP A 539 12.06 -21.47 -5.79
N THR A 540 11.00 -22.18 -5.37
CA THR A 540 9.70 -22.16 -6.04
C THR A 540 9.04 -20.79 -5.84
N GLN A 541 9.63 -19.75 -6.42
CA GLN A 541 9.05 -18.41 -6.42
C GLN A 541 7.87 -18.37 -7.40
N ASP A 542 6.68 -18.21 -6.83
CA ASP A 542 5.41 -18.08 -7.53
C ASP A 542 5.47 -16.84 -8.45
N ILE A 543 5.57 -17.07 -9.77
CA ILE A 543 5.66 -16.05 -10.82
C ILE A 543 4.40 -15.13 -10.84
N PHE A 544 3.40 -15.45 -10.02
CA PHE A 544 2.16 -14.70 -9.88
C PHE A 544 2.27 -13.46 -8.98
N ILE A 545 3.19 -13.44 -8.02
CA ILE A 545 3.21 -12.41 -6.98
C ILE A 545 4.24 -11.34 -7.36
N PRO A 546 3.82 -10.12 -7.74
CA PRO A 546 4.76 -9.04 -7.98
C PRO A 546 5.61 -8.81 -6.73
N LYS A 547 6.87 -8.41 -6.89
CA LYS A 547 7.81 -8.16 -5.77
C LYS A 547 7.41 -7.00 -4.84
N LYS A 548 6.18 -6.47 -4.97
CA LYS A 548 5.58 -5.51 -4.02
C LYS A 548 4.76 -6.28 -2.98
N PRO A 549 5.10 -6.20 -1.68
CA PRO A 549 4.43 -6.97 -0.62
C PRO A 549 2.94 -6.64 -0.40
N ASP A 550 2.38 -5.62 -1.05
CA ASP A 550 1.03 -5.09 -0.76
C ASP A 550 0.00 -5.27 -1.90
N TYR A 551 0.36 -5.83 -3.07
CA TYR A 551 -0.57 -5.94 -4.20
C TYR A 551 -0.96 -7.39 -4.51
N ASP A 552 -2.24 -7.70 -4.30
CA ASP A 552 -2.86 -8.97 -4.66
C ASP A 552 -3.86 -8.78 -5.82
N PRO A 553 -3.58 -9.33 -7.01
CA PRO A 553 -4.47 -9.24 -8.15
C PRO A 553 -5.82 -9.97 -7.94
N GLU A 554 -5.89 -11.00 -7.10
CA GLU A 554 -7.16 -11.67 -6.76
C GLU A 554 -8.06 -10.70 -6.02
N LYS A 555 -7.49 -10.05 -5.00
CA LYS A 555 -8.18 -9.06 -4.19
C LYS A 555 -8.60 -7.85 -5.02
N ALA A 556 -7.73 -7.31 -5.87
CA ALA A 556 -8.08 -6.18 -6.73
C ALA A 556 -9.25 -6.50 -7.69
N LEU A 557 -9.30 -7.75 -8.18
CA LEU A 557 -10.39 -8.24 -9.02
C LEU A 557 -11.70 -8.42 -8.22
N LYS A 558 -11.64 -8.91 -6.98
CA LYS A 558 -12.82 -8.98 -6.08
C LYS A 558 -13.30 -7.60 -5.65
N ASP A 559 -12.38 -6.67 -5.37
CA ASP A 559 -12.66 -5.30 -4.97
C ASP A 559 -13.43 -4.54 -6.08
N SER A 560 -13.19 -4.85 -7.37
CA SER A 560 -13.97 -4.26 -8.46
C SER A 560 -15.46 -4.65 -8.44
N LEU A 561 -15.84 -5.71 -7.71
CA LEU A 561 -17.20 -6.19 -7.57
C LEU A 561 -17.90 -5.80 -6.26
N GLN A 562 -17.17 -5.20 -5.31
CA GLN A 562 -17.66 -4.89 -3.96
C GLN A 562 -18.99 -4.11 -3.93
N PRO A 563 -19.26 -3.11 -4.81
CA PRO A 563 -20.54 -2.39 -4.78
C PRO A 563 -21.75 -3.30 -5.04
N TYR A 564 -21.58 -4.30 -5.91
CA TYR A 564 -22.65 -5.25 -6.27
C TYR A 564 -22.85 -6.30 -5.19
N GLU A 565 -21.78 -6.72 -4.52
CA GLU A 565 -21.85 -7.60 -3.35
C GLU A 565 -22.65 -6.94 -2.22
N ALA A 566 -22.33 -5.68 -1.89
CA ALA A 566 -23.03 -4.94 -0.83
C ALA A 566 -24.53 -4.79 -1.14
N ALA A 567 -24.87 -4.47 -2.39
CA ALA A 567 -26.26 -4.39 -2.83
C ALA A 567 -26.97 -5.75 -2.79
N TYR A 568 -26.28 -6.82 -3.21
CA TYR A 568 -26.80 -8.19 -3.15
C TYR A 568 -27.07 -8.62 -1.71
N LEU A 569 -26.13 -8.39 -0.79
CA LEU A 569 -26.27 -8.71 0.64
C LEU A 569 -27.41 -7.94 1.30
N SER A 570 -27.59 -6.66 0.95
CA SER A 570 -28.74 -5.86 1.44
C SER A 570 -30.08 -6.45 0.95
N LYS A 571 -30.15 -6.88 -0.32
CA LYS A 571 -31.36 -7.52 -0.87
C LYS A 571 -31.58 -8.91 -0.29
N SER A 572 -30.51 -9.69 -0.06
CA SER A 572 -30.56 -11.00 0.60
C SER A 572 -31.13 -10.87 2.02
N LEU A 573 -30.66 -9.90 2.80
CA LEU A 573 -31.22 -9.63 4.13
C LEU A 573 -32.70 -9.27 4.07
N SER A 574 -33.10 -8.44 3.09
CA SER A 574 -34.52 -8.08 2.90
C SER A 574 -35.37 -9.31 2.57
N ARG A 575 -34.94 -10.14 1.61
CA ARG A 575 -35.62 -11.40 1.24
C ARG A 575 -35.74 -12.38 2.41
N LEU A 576 -34.77 -12.38 3.34
CA LEU A 576 -34.82 -13.19 4.55
C LEU A 576 -35.74 -12.60 5.63
N PHE A 577 -35.84 -11.27 5.72
CA PHE A 577 -36.65 -10.58 6.72
C PHE A 577 -38.13 -10.50 6.32
N ASP A 578 -38.44 -10.36 5.02
CA ASP A 578 -39.81 -10.19 4.54
C ASP A 578 -40.74 -11.35 4.96
N PRO A 579 -40.35 -12.64 4.83
CA PRO A 579 -41.16 -13.75 5.33
C PRO A 579 -41.40 -13.69 6.84
N ILE A 580 -40.42 -13.25 7.64
CA ILE A 580 -40.57 -13.10 9.09
C ILE A 580 -41.58 -12.01 9.41
N ASN A 581 -41.46 -10.85 8.78
CA ASN A 581 -42.36 -9.72 9.02
C ASN A 581 -43.79 -10.02 8.57
N LEU A 582 -43.97 -10.88 7.56
CA LEU A 582 -45.28 -11.33 7.11
C LEU A 582 -45.97 -12.24 8.15
N VAL A 583 -45.23 -13.18 8.75
CA VAL A 583 -45.79 -14.14 9.72
C VAL A 583 -45.92 -13.56 11.13
N PHE A 584 -45.23 -12.45 11.43
CA PHE A 584 -45.37 -11.68 12.67
C PHE A 584 -45.97 -10.28 12.39
N PRO A 585 -47.27 -10.19 12.07
CA PRO A 585 -47.91 -8.91 11.82
C PRO A 585 -47.93 -8.05 13.10
N PRO A 586 -47.90 -6.71 12.99
CA PRO A 586 -47.98 -5.82 14.14
C PRO A 586 -49.26 -6.09 14.96
N GLY A 587 -49.10 -6.45 16.24
CA GLY A 587 -50.22 -6.80 17.13
C GLY A 587 -50.69 -8.26 17.05
N GLY A 588 -50.04 -9.11 16.25
CA GLY A 588 -50.25 -10.55 16.24
C GLY A 588 -49.99 -11.16 17.62
N ARG A 589 -50.84 -12.12 18.03
CA ARG A 589 -50.73 -12.80 19.33
C ARG A 589 -50.33 -14.28 19.24
N ASN A 590 -50.25 -14.80 18.02
CA ASN A 590 -49.99 -16.22 17.77
C ASN A 590 -48.62 -16.39 17.10
N PRO A 591 -47.87 -17.45 17.44
CA PRO A 591 -46.65 -17.80 16.71
C PRO A 591 -46.98 -18.29 15.28
N PRO A 592 -45.98 -18.30 14.39
CA PRO A 592 -46.15 -18.78 13.01
C PRO A 592 -46.61 -20.24 12.96
N SER A 593 -47.44 -20.55 11.98
CA SER A 593 -47.86 -21.91 11.67
C SER A 593 -46.72 -22.77 11.11
N ALA A 594 -46.93 -24.08 11.08
CA ALA A 594 -45.96 -25.04 10.57
C ALA A 594 -45.56 -24.78 9.11
N ASP A 595 -46.51 -24.39 8.27
CA ASP A 595 -46.33 -24.14 6.83
C ASP A 595 -45.60 -22.81 6.59
N GLU A 596 -45.97 -21.77 7.34
CA GLU A 596 -45.30 -20.47 7.33
C GLU A 596 -43.83 -20.58 7.73
N LEU A 597 -43.55 -21.38 8.77
CA LEU A 597 -42.18 -21.65 9.19
C LEU A 597 -41.39 -22.43 8.12
N GLU A 598 -42.02 -23.40 7.45
CA GLU A 598 -41.37 -24.11 6.34
C GLU A 598 -41.02 -23.16 5.18
N GLY A 599 -41.86 -22.16 4.92
CA GLY A 599 -41.57 -21.07 3.99
C GLY A 599 -40.29 -20.32 4.34
N ILE A 600 -40.13 -19.90 5.60
CA ILE A 600 -38.92 -19.22 6.11
C ILE A 600 -37.68 -20.12 5.93
N ILE A 601 -37.79 -21.40 6.30
CA ILE A 601 -36.68 -22.36 6.16
C ILE A 601 -36.27 -22.55 4.69
N LYS A 602 -37.24 -22.63 3.77
CA LYS A 602 -36.97 -22.70 2.32
C LYS A 602 -36.23 -21.48 1.83
N THR A 603 -36.59 -20.28 2.29
CA THR A 603 -35.88 -19.04 1.94
C THR A 603 -34.44 -19.05 2.49
N ILE A 604 -34.23 -19.46 3.74
CA ILE A 604 -32.87 -19.61 4.32
C ILE A 604 -32.03 -20.58 3.50
N ALA A 605 -32.58 -21.77 3.19
CA ALA A 605 -31.88 -22.78 2.40
C ALA A 605 -31.54 -22.28 0.99
N SER A 606 -32.48 -21.57 0.33
CA SER A 606 -32.27 -20.99 -0.99
C SER A 606 -31.13 -19.96 -1.00
N GLU A 607 -31.10 -19.03 -0.04
CA GLU A 607 -30.03 -18.02 0.04
C GLU A 607 -28.66 -18.65 0.33
N LEU A 608 -28.58 -19.64 1.22
CA LEU A 608 -27.33 -20.36 1.51
C LEU A 608 -26.85 -21.18 0.31
N ASN A 609 -27.75 -21.84 -0.42
CA ASN A 609 -27.41 -22.60 -1.62
C ASN A 609 -26.88 -21.71 -2.74
N VAL A 610 -27.47 -20.53 -2.94
CA VAL A 610 -27.02 -19.56 -3.95
C VAL A 610 -25.65 -18.98 -3.58
N ALA A 611 -25.37 -18.80 -2.28
CA ALA A 611 -24.09 -18.29 -1.79
C ALA A 611 -22.94 -19.31 -1.87
N ALA A 612 -23.24 -20.61 -1.97
CA ALA A 612 -22.27 -21.71 -1.95
C ALA A 612 -21.23 -21.70 -3.09
N VAL A 613 -21.35 -20.78 -4.05
CA VAL A 613 -20.36 -20.55 -5.11
C VAL A 613 -19.01 -20.03 -4.58
N ASP A 614 -19.01 -19.44 -3.38
CA ASP A 614 -17.83 -18.82 -2.77
C ASP A 614 -17.91 -18.87 -1.23
N ALA A 615 -16.77 -19.11 -0.58
CA ALA A 615 -16.72 -19.28 0.88
C ALA A 615 -16.94 -17.96 1.63
N ASP A 616 -16.42 -16.84 1.12
CA ASP A 616 -16.55 -15.51 1.73
C ASP A 616 -17.99 -15.02 1.59
N LEU A 617 -18.61 -15.23 0.42
CA LEU A 617 -20.02 -14.94 0.21
C LEU A 617 -20.92 -15.81 1.10
N THR A 618 -20.63 -17.10 1.23
CA THR A 618 -21.37 -18.01 2.14
C THR A 618 -21.30 -17.52 3.57
N LEU A 619 -20.14 -17.06 4.04
CA LEU A 619 -19.97 -16.45 5.35
C LEU A 619 -20.79 -15.16 5.49
N ALA A 620 -20.76 -14.28 4.49
CA ALA A 620 -21.52 -13.03 4.49
C ALA A 620 -23.04 -13.27 4.53
N VAL A 621 -23.56 -14.21 3.73
CA VAL A 621 -24.98 -14.60 3.76
C VAL A 621 -25.33 -15.31 5.07
N SER A 622 -24.44 -16.11 5.64
CA SER A 622 -24.66 -16.75 6.95
C SER A 622 -24.78 -15.74 8.08
N LYS A 623 -24.09 -14.60 8.02
CA LYS A 623 -24.31 -13.47 8.94
C LYS A 623 -25.71 -12.87 8.77
N ASN A 624 -26.23 -12.79 7.56
CA ASN A 624 -27.62 -12.37 7.33
C ASN A 624 -28.61 -13.40 7.87
N VAL A 625 -28.39 -14.71 7.66
CA VAL A 625 -29.19 -15.78 8.26
C VAL A 625 -29.18 -15.71 9.78
N ALA A 626 -28.02 -15.46 10.41
CA ALA A 626 -27.92 -15.28 11.85
C ALA A 626 -28.78 -14.10 12.35
N LYS A 627 -28.75 -12.95 11.65
CA LYS A 627 -29.63 -11.80 11.96
C LYS A 627 -31.11 -12.16 11.78
N THR A 628 -31.45 -12.98 10.78
CA THR A 628 -32.81 -13.47 10.52
C THR A 628 -33.30 -14.38 11.63
N VAL A 629 -32.47 -15.31 12.10
CA VAL A 629 -32.75 -16.16 13.26
C VAL A 629 -32.95 -15.30 14.52
N GLN A 630 -32.09 -14.31 14.74
CA GLN A 630 -32.24 -13.37 15.87
C GLN A 630 -33.53 -12.56 15.78
N LEU A 631 -33.89 -12.04 14.60
CA LEU A 631 -35.14 -11.31 14.40
C LEU A 631 -36.35 -12.20 14.72
N TYR A 632 -36.34 -13.46 14.27
CA TYR A 632 -37.36 -14.44 14.64
C TYR A 632 -37.44 -14.60 16.16
N GLY A 633 -36.31 -14.77 16.83
CA GLY A 633 -36.23 -14.86 18.30
C GLY A 633 -36.84 -13.64 19.00
N VAL A 634 -36.47 -12.42 18.60
CA VAL A 634 -37.02 -11.17 19.17
C VAL A 634 -38.53 -11.06 18.96
N LYS A 635 -39.03 -11.44 17.78
CA LYS A 635 -40.48 -11.43 17.49
C LYS A 635 -41.22 -12.48 18.31
N SER A 636 -40.64 -13.66 18.49
CA SER A 636 -41.18 -14.72 19.35
C SER A 636 -41.17 -14.32 20.84
N GLU A 637 -40.13 -13.64 21.30
CA GLU A 637 -40.03 -13.13 22.68
C GLU A 637 -41.16 -12.16 23.02
N GLN A 638 -41.53 -11.28 22.08
CA GLN A 638 -42.66 -10.34 22.24
C GLN A 638 -44.02 -11.02 22.43
N LEU A 639 -44.15 -12.31 22.08
CA LEU A 639 -45.37 -13.09 22.27
C LEU A 639 -45.43 -13.74 23.65
N LEU A 640 -44.31 -13.85 24.37
CA LEU A 640 -44.24 -14.60 25.63
C LEU A 640 -45.03 -13.92 26.75
N SER A 641 -45.70 -14.75 27.53
CA SER A 641 -46.32 -14.35 28.80
C SER A 641 -45.33 -14.63 29.94
N THR A 642 -45.08 -13.66 30.81
CA THR A 642 -44.10 -13.77 31.92
C THR A 642 -44.70 -13.59 33.31
N GLN A 643 -45.97 -13.17 33.40
CA GLN A 643 -46.65 -12.90 34.68
C GLN A 643 -47.39 -14.13 35.22
N GLY A 644 -48.29 -13.97 36.20
CA GLY A 644 -48.98 -15.06 36.89
C GLY A 644 -49.69 -16.08 35.98
N ASP A 645 -50.15 -15.65 34.81
CA ASP A 645 -50.69 -16.56 33.80
C ASP A 645 -49.67 -17.59 33.33
N ALA A 646 -48.37 -17.28 33.30
CA ALA A 646 -47.31 -18.19 32.86
C ALA A 646 -46.87 -19.20 33.93
N SER A 647 -47.09 -18.91 35.22
CA SER A 647 -46.54 -19.68 36.34
C SER A 647 -47.56 -20.54 37.09
N GLN A 648 -48.86 -20.49 36.78
CA GLN A 648 -49.87 -21.27 37.51
C GLN A 648 -49.62 -22.79 37.44
N VAL A 649 -49.74 -23.50 38.57
CA VAL A 649 -49.63 -24.99 38.63
C VAL A 649 -50.81 -25.72 39.30
N ILE A 650 -51.93 -25.04 39.53
CA ILE A 650 -53.08 -25.53 40.32
C ILE A 650 -54.23 -26.07 39.43
N GLY A 651 -54.46 -25.46 38.26
CA GLY A 651 -55.55 -25.79 37.33
C GLY A 651 -55.05 -26.13 35.92
N PRO A 652 -55.94 -26.30 34.93
CA PRO A 652 -55.53 -26.57 33.55
C PRO A 652 -54.69 -25.42 32.98
N LEU A 653 -53.97 -25.69 31.89
CA LEU A 653 -53.16 -24.68 31.18
C LEU A 653 -53.92 -23.36 31.00
N THR A 654 -53.27 -22.26 31.36
CA THR A 654 -53.76 -20.91 31.05
C THR A 654 -53.58 -20.60 29.56
N GLU A 655 -54.19 -19.51 29.08
CA GLU A 655 -53.93 -19.02 27.73
C GLU A 655 -52.48 -18.56 27.53
N GLY A 656 -51.87 -17.96 28.56
CA GLY A 656 -50.47 -17.55 28.56
C GLY A 656 -49.52 -18.74 28.43
N GLN A 657 -49.77 -19.81 29.17
CA GLN A 657 -48.97 -21.05 29.08
C GLN A 657 -49.16 -21.74 27.74
N ARG A 658 -50.38 -21.85 27.22
CA ARG A 658 -50.63 -22.38 25.86
C ARG A 658 -49.85 -21.60 24.81
N ARG A 659 -49.79 -20.27 24.94
CA ARG A 659 -49.02 -19.42 24.03
C ARG A 659 -47.51 -19.66 24.16
N ASN A 660 -46.98 -19.71 25.39
CA ASN A 660 -45.55 -20.01 25.60
C ASN A 660 -45.17 -21.38 25.03
N VAL A 661 -45.99 -22.41 25.22
CA VAL A 661 -45.80 -23.73 24.61
C VAL A 661 -45.73 -23.62 23.08
N ALA A 662 -46.70 -22.95 22.46
CA ALA A 662 -46.73 -22.79 21.01
C ALA A 662 -45.50 -22.03 20.48
N VAL A 663 -45.05 -21.00 21.20
CA VAL A 663 -43.82 -20.25 20.86
C VAL A 663 -42.59 -21.14 20.97
N VAL A 664 -42.44 -21.91 22.06
CA VAL A 664 -41.29 -22.80 22.27
C VAL A 664 -41.25 -23.90 21.20
N ASN A 665 -42.38 -24.49 20.83
CA ASN A 665 -42.44 -25.48 19.75
C ASN A 665 -42.03 -24.87 18.40
N SER A 666 -42.47 -23.65 18.11
CA SER A 666 -42.09 -22.93 16.88
C SER A 666 -40.58 -22.61 16.84
N LEU A 667 -40.02 -22.13 17.96
CA LEU A 667 -38.58 -21.89 18.13
C LEU A 667 -37.76 -23.18 18.00
N TYR A 668 -38.24 -24.29 18.58
CA TYR A 668 -37.59 -25.59 18.46
C TYR A 668 -37.58 -26.11 17.03
N LYS A 669 -38.71 -26.01 16.33
CA LYS A 669 -38.81 -26.40 14.92
C LYS A 669 -37.88 -25.55 14.03
N LEU A 670 -37.78 -24.24 14.30
CA LEU A 670 -36.79 -23.37 13.64
C LEU A 670 -35.36 -23.87 13.92
N TYR A 671 -35.03 -24.11 15.20
CA TYR A 671 -33.71 -24.57 15.61
C TYR A 671 -33.29 -25.86 14.89
N GLN A 672 -34.15 -26.87 14.89
CA GLN A 672 -33.89 -28.15 14.22
C GLN A 672 -33.75 -27.98 12.70
N SER A 673 -34.64 -27.20 12.09
CA SER A 673 -34.68 -27.05 10.64
C SER A 673 -33.46 -26.28 10.12
N VAL A 674 -33.06 -25.19 10.78
CA VAL A 674 -31.87 -24.43 10.41
C VAL A 674 -30.61 -25.27 10.63
N THR A 675 -30.51 -26.00 11.74
CA THR A 675 -29.39 -26.92 12.00
C THR A 675 -29.30 -27.98 10.88
N LYS A 676 -30.43 -28.56 10.47
CA LYS A 676 -30.49 -29.53 9.38
C LYS A 676 -30.06 -28.94 8.04
N VAL A 677 -30.46 -27.71 7.71
CA VAL A 677 -30.03 -27.01 6.48
C VAL A 677 -28.51 -26.88 6.46
N VAL A 678 -27.89 -26.45 7.56
CA VAL A 678 -26.44 -26.31 7.68
C VAL A 678 -25.73 -27.65 7.56
N SER A 679 -26.17 -28.68 8.30
CA SER A 679 -25.54 -30.02 8.24
C SER A 679 -25.76 -30.77 6.93
N SER A 680 -26.73 -30.37 6.11
CA SER A 680 -27.01 -31.00 4.81
C SER A 680 -26.04 -30.58 3.70
N GLN A 681 -25.28 -29.51 3.89
CA GLN A 681 -24.31 -29.03 2.90
C GLN A 681 -22.95 -29.71 3.10
N SER A 682 -22.44 -30.39 2.07
CA SER A 682 -21.22 -31.20 2.13
C SER A 682 -19.93 -30.40 2.31
N SER A 683 -19.94 -29.10 2.00
CA SER A 683 -18.76 -28.22 2.05
C SER A 683 -19.08 -26.85 2.65
N PHE A 684 -19.72 -26.83 3.82
CA PHE A 684 -20.06 -25.59 4.50
C PHE A 684 -18.84 -24.98 5.24
N PRO A 685 -18.53 -23.69 5.08
CA PRO A 685 -17.39 -23.07 5.77
C PRO A 685 -17.54 -23.11 7.31
N PRO A 686 -16.52 -23.52 8.09
CA PRO A 686 -16.63 -23.61 9.55
C PRO A 686 -16.96 -22.28 10.23
N ALA A 687 -16.43 -21.16 9.72
CA ALA A 687 -16.74 -19.83 10.24
C ALA A 687 -18.23 -19.45 10.03
N ALA A 688 -18.81 -19.89 8.91
CA ALA A 688 -20.23 -19.69 8.60
C ALA A 688 -21.10 -20.55 9.53
N GLU A 689 -20.71 -21.81 9.77
CA GLU A 689 -21.37 -22.72 10.70
C GLU A 689 -21.42 -22.15 12.11
N GLN A 690 -20.27 -21.72 12.65
CA GLN A 690 -20.19 -21.13 13.98
C GLN A 690 -21.05 -19.88 14.13
N THR A 691 -21.15 -19.06 13.08
CA THR A 691 -22.00 -17.86 13.07
C THR A 691 -23.47 -18.23 13.26
N ILE A 692 -23.96 -19.25 12.56
CA ILE A 692 -25.36 -19.71 12.67
C ILE A 692 -25.59 -20.42 14.01
N ILE A 693 -24.69 -21.30 14.44
CA ILE A 693 -24.77 -21.98 15.75
C ILE A 693 -24.84 -20.96 16.89
N SER A 694 -24.07 -19.88 16.83
CA SER A 694 -24.11 -18.81 17.84
C SER A 694 -25.49 -18.14 17.92
N ALA A 695 -26.14 -17.89 16.77
CA ALA A 695 -27.51 -17.36 16.75
C ALA A 695 -28.52 -18.37 17.32
N LEU A 696 -28.36 -19.64 16.99
CA LEU A 696 -29.22 -20.73 17.48
C LEU A 696 -29.10 -20.96 19.00
N LYS A 697 -27.93 -20.72 19.61
CA LYS A 697 -27.78 -20.71 21.08
C LYS A 697 -28.68 -19.67 21.75
N THR A 698 -28.88 -18.52 21.11
CA THR A 698 -29.77 -17.46 21.62
C THR A 698 -31.23 -17.93 21.58
N ILE A 699 -31.63 -18.66 20.54
CA ILE A 699 -32.96 -19.29 20.45
C ILE A 699 -33.16 -20.31 21.58
N HIS A 700 -32.16 -21.16 21.83
CA HIS A 700 -32.22 -22.14 22.91
C HIS A 700 -32.35 -21.49 24.30
N ALA A 701 -31.61 -20.40 24.54
CA ALA A 701 -31.73 -19.62 25.78
C ALA A 701 -33.12 -18.96 25.94
N LEU A 702 -33.71 -18.48 24.83
CA LEU A 702 -35.06 -17.94 24.83
C LEU A 702 -36.11 -19.02 25.15
N MET A 703 -35.96 -20.24 24.63
CA MET A 703 -36.80 -21.37 25.01
C MET A 703 -36.73 -21.64 26.52
N GLY A 704 -35.53 -21.62 27.11
CA GLY A 704 -35.32 -21.69 28.56
C GLY A 704 -36.11 -20.62 29.32
N SER A 705 -35.93 -19.37 28.91
CA SER A 705 -36.57 -18.21 29.53
C SER A 705 -38.11 -18.27 29.46
N ALA A 706 -38.67 -18.83 28.39
CA ALA A 706 -40.11 -18.99 28.21
C ALA A 706 -40.76 -20.03 29.15
N VAL A 707 -40.01 -21.06 29.53
CA VAL A 707 -40.48 -22.17 30.39
C VAL A 707 -40.12 -21.95 31.86
N GLN A 708 -39.13 -21.09 32.14
CA GLN A 708 -38.63 -20.80 33.49
C GLN A 708 -39.71 -20.41 34.53
N PRO A 709 -40.72 -19.57 34.23
CA PRO A 709 -41.77 -19.24 35.21
C PRO A 709 -42.57 -20.46 35.67
N LEU A 710 -42.83 -21.40 34.76
CA LEU A 710 -43.52 -22.66 35.08
C LEU A 710 -42.61 -23.57 35.91
N LEU A 711 -41.34 -23.73 35.51
CA LEU A 711 -40.36 -24.56 36.24
C LEU A 711 -40.18 -24.08 37.68
N THR A 712 -40.08 -22.76 37.89
CA THR A 712 -39.92 -22.14 39.20
C THR A 712 -41.13 -22.45 40.09
N SER A 713 -42.34 -22.23 39.59
CA SER A 713 -43.58 -22.51 40.32
C SER A 713 -43.79 -24.00 40.64
N VAL A 714 -43.40 -24.89 39.71
CA VAL A 714 -43.38 -26.34 39.96
C VAL A 714 -42.42 -26.68 41.10
N GLY A 715 -41.21 -26.09 41.10
CA GLY A 715 -40.23 -26.24 42.16
C GLY A 715 -40.75 -25.77 43.52
N ASP A 716 -41.32 -24.57 43.58
CA ASP A 716 -41.89 -23.99 44.80
C ASP A 716 -43.03 -24.84 45.37
N ALA A 717 -43.92 -25.35 44.50
CA ALA A 717 -45.01 -26.23 44.89
C ALA A 717 -44.49 -27.57 45.44
N ILE A 718 -43.46 -28.15 44.83
CA ILE A 718 -42.82 -29.38 45.34
C ILE A 718 -42.21 -29.15 46.71
N GLU A 719 -41.52 -28.03 46.91
CA GLU A 719 -40.96 -27.68 48.22
C GLU A 719 -42.06 -27.52 49.28
N ALA A 720 -43.15 -26.81 48.94
CA ALA A 720 -44.29 -26.65 49.83
C ALA A 720 -44.91 -28.00 50.23
N ILE A 721 -45.09 -28.93 49.28
CA ILE A 721 -45.59 -30.29 49.56
C ILE A 721 -44.61 -31.06 50.44
N ILE A 722 -43.29 -31.00 50.18
CA ILE A 722 -42.30 -31.71 51.01
C ILE A 722 -42.30 -31.19 52.46
N ILE A 723 -42.45 -29.87 52.67
CA ILE A 723 -42.48 -29.28 54.02
C ILE A 723 -43.67 -29.77 54.85
N THR A 724 -44.80 -30.14 54.23
CA THR A 724 -45.95 -30.68 54.97
C THR A 724 -45.66 -32.02 55.64
N MET A 725 -44.54 -32.69 55.31
CA MET A 725 -44.09 -33.89 56.03
C MET A 725 -43.94 -33.65 57.54
N HIS A 726 -43.62 -32.42 57.96
CA HIS A 726 -43.50 -32.06 59.39
C HIS A 726 -44.84 -31.94 60.12
N GLN A 727 -45.97 -32.05 59.40
CA GLN A 727 -47.31 -32.09 59.97
C GLN A 727 -47.79 -33.53 60.23
N GLU A 728 -47.06 -34.54 59.73
CA GLU A 728 -47.37 -35.95 59.97
C GLU A 728 -46.76 -36.48 61.28
N ASP A 729 -47.41 -37.48 61.87
CA ASP A 729 -46.93 -38.12 63.09
C ASP A 729 -45.97 -39.30 62.80
N PHE A 730 -44.67 -39.05 63.06
CA PHE A 730 -43.59 -40.05 62.98
C PHE A 730 -43.18 -40.62 64.35
N SER A 731 -43.91 -40.32 65.43
CA SER A 731 -43.56 -40.75 66.80
C SER A 731 -43.92 -42.20 67.12
N GLY A 732 -44.80 -42.81 66.32
CA GLY A 732 -45.43 -44.11 66.61
C GLY A 732 -44.47 -45.31 66.76
N SER A 733 -44.89 -46.28 67.58
CA SER A 733 -44.26 -47.59 67.73
C SER A 733 -44.71 -48.57 66.63
N LEU A 734 -44.01 -49.69 66.45
CA LEU A 734 -44.34 -50.71 65.46
C LEU A 734 -45.76 -51.25 65.71
N SER A 735 -46.65 -51.13 64.72
CA SER A 735 -47.99 -51.71 64.79
C SER A 735 -47.92 -53.23 64.71
N SER A 736 -48.63 -53.93 65.60
CA SER A 736 -48.73 -55.40 65.67
C SER A 736 -49.50 -56.06 64.51
N SER A 737 -49.94 -55.27 63.51
CA SER A 737 -50.59 -55.76 62.29
C SER A 737 -49.50 -56.12 61.28
N GLY A 738 -49.31 -57.43 61.03
CA GLY A 738 -48.28 -57.99 60.13
C GLY A 738 -48.46 -57.71 58.64
N LYS A 739 -48.73 -56.46 58.24
CA LYS A 739 -48.58 -56.02 56.85
C LYS A 739 -47.14 -55.49 56.64
N PRO A 740 -46.35 -56.10 55.74
CA PRO A 740 -44.92 -55.81 55.60
C PRO A 740 -44.59 -54.47 54.90
N ASP A 741 -45.58 -53.80 54.31
CA ASP A 741 -45.39 -52.48 53.71
C ASP A 741 -45.97 -51.39 54.63
N GLY A 742 -45.10 -50.51 55.16
CA GLY A 742 -45.54 -49.32 55.87
C GLY A 742 -46.41 -48.44 54.95
N PRO A 743 -47.49 -47.81 55.46
CA PRO A 743 -48.36 -46.98 54.63
C PRO A 743 -47.59 -45.77 54.09
N CYS A 744 -47.64 -45.55 52.79
CA CYS A 744 -47.09 -44.35 52.14
C CYS A 744 -47.73 -43.08 52.73
N SER A 745 -46.89 -42.15 53.15
CA SER A 745 -47.28 -40.88 53.78
C SER A 745 -48.16 -40.04 52.85
N LEU A 746 -49.03 -39.20 53.42
CA LEU A 746 -49.99 -38.40 52.65
C LEU A 746 -49.29 -37.36 51.79
N TYR A 747 -48.28 -36.65 52.32
CA TYR A 747 -47.49 -35.70 51.53
C TYR A 747 -46.80 -36.36 50.34
N MET A 748 -46.37 -37.63 50.48
CA MET A 748 -45.71 -38.38 49.41
C MET A 748 -46.69 -38.78 48.31
N LYS A 749 -47.93 -39.17 48.67
CA LYS A 749 -49.00 -39.40 47.70
C LYS A 749 -49.40 -38.13 46.96
N GLU A 750 -49.47 -37.01 47.68
CA GLU A 750 -49.73 -35.70 47.10
C GLU A 750 -48.62 -35.29 46.11
N LEU A 751 -47.35 -35.48 46.50
CA LEU A 751 -46.19 -35.21 45.66
C LEU A 751 -46.21 -36.04 44.37
N GLN A 752 -46.45 -37.35 44.47
CA GLN A 752 -46.58 -38.24 43.31
C GLN A 752 -47.70 -37.78 42.38
N GLY A 753 -48.88 -37.47 42.94
CA GLY A 753 -50.02 -36.98 42.18
C GLY A 753 -49.75 -35.62 41.51
N PHE A 754 -49.06 -34.72 42.20
CA PHE A 754 -48.67 -33.42 41.67
C PHE A 754 -47.68 -33.54 40.52
N ILE A 755 -46.58 -34.30 40.69
CA ILE A 755 -45.57 -34.49 39.64
C ILE A 755 -46.17 -35.17 38.39
N ALA A 756 -46.97 -36.22 38.58
CA ALA A 756 -47.65 -36.90 37.47
C ALA A 756 -48.57 -35.95 36.69
N ARG A 757 -49.32 -35.11 37.41
CA ARG A 757 -50.18 -34.07 36.81
C ARG A 757 -49.36 -33.04 36.06
N VAL A 758 -48.25 -32.58 36.64
CA VAL A 758 -47.41 -31.55 36.02
C VAL A 758 -46.90 -32.00 34.65
N MET A 759 -46.45 -33.25 34.54
CA MET A 759 -46.02 -33.82 33.26
C MET A 759 -47.17 -33.99 32.26
N SER A 760 -48.32 -34.51 32.73
CA SER A 760 -49.50 -34.73 31.87
C SER A 760 -50.13 -33.44 31.36
N ASP A 761 -50.20 -32.41 32.20
CA ASP A 761 -51.09 -31.27 31.97
C ASP A 761 -50.33 -30.07 31.44
N TYR A 762 -49.03 -29.91 31.74
CA TYR A 762 -48.23 -28.79 31.22
C TYR A 762 -47.14 -29.27 30.25
N PHE A 763 -46.28 -30.20 30.66
CA PHE A 763 -45.09 -30.51 29.88
C PHE A 763 -45.31 -31.41 28.65
N LYS A 764 -46.38 -32.21 28.59
CA LYS A 764 -46.66 -33.07 27.41
C LYS A 764 -46.85 -32.30 26.10
N HIS A 765 -47.18 -31.01 26.20
CA HIS A 765 -47.52 -30.19 25.04
C HIS A 765 -46.28 -29.62 24.33
N PHE A 766 -45.09 -29.75 24.93
CA PHE A 766 -43.84 -29.39 24.28
C PHE A 766 -43.34 -30.53 23.40
N GLU A 767 -42.97 -30.21 22.16
CA GLU A 767 -42.42 -31.18 21.19
C GLU A 767 -40.93 -31.48 21.47
N CYS A 768 -40.25 -30.58 22.18
CA CYS A 768 -38.85 -30.66 22.52
C CYS A 768 -38.60 -31.51 23.78
N LEU A 769 -38.90 -32.81 23.71
CA LEU A 769 -38.82 -33.72 24.85
C LEU A 769 -37.46 -33.70 25.55
N ASP A 770 -36.36 -33.67 24.78
CA ASP A 770 -35.03 -33.66 25.38
C ASP A 770 -34.79 -32.40 26.22
N PHE A 771 -35.17 -31.24 25.69
CA PHE A 771 -35.09 -29.98 26.40
C PHE A 771 -35.97 -29.98 27.66
N VAL A 772 -37.19 -30.55 27.60
CA VAL A 772 -38.07 -30.67 28.77
C VAL A 772 -37.40 -31.51 29.85
N PHE A 773 -36.90 -32.70 29.51
CA PHE A 773 -36.27 -33.59 30.48
C PHE A 773 -35.02 -32.97 31.11
N ASP A 774 -34.18 -32.29 30.32
CA ASP A 774 -32.98 -31.64 30.85
C ASP A 774 -33.33 -30.57 31.91
N ASN A 775 -34.47 -29.89 31.76
CA ASN A 775 -34.97 -28.92 32.74
C ASN A 775 -35.70 -29.57 33.92
N THR A 776 -36.51 -30.61 33.71
CA THR A 776 -37.25 -31.28 34.79
C THR A 776 -36.35 -32.18 35.64
N GLU A 777 -35.26 -32.71 35.09
CA GLU A 777 -34.25 -33.46 35.84
C GLU A 777 -33.59 -32.59 36.92
N ALA A 778 -33.36 -31.30 36.65
CA ALA A 778 -32.87 -30.35 37.65
C ALA A 778 -33.87 -30.18 38.81
N ILE A 779 -35.18 -30.13 38.52
CA ILE A 779 -36.24 -30.11 39.54
C ILE A 779 -36.26 -31.42 40.34
N ALA A 780 -36.10 -32.57 39.67
CA ALA A 780 -36.05 -33.87 40.34
C ALA A 780 -34.83 -33.99 41.29
N GLN A 781 -33.64 -33.55 40.87
CA GLN A 781 -32.45 -33.49 41.71
C GLN A 781 -32.72 -32.65 42.96
N ARG A 782 -33.29 -31.46 42.75
CA ARG A 782 -33.64 -30.52 43.82
C ARG A 782 -34.69 -31.09 44.77
N ALA A 783 -35.72 -31.76 44.26
CA ALA A 783 -36.76 -32.39 45.05
C ALA A 783 -36.18 -33.48 45.97
N ILE A 784 -35.25 -34.31 45.47
CA ILE A 784 -34.54 -35.31 46.28
C ILE A 784 -33.73 -34.65 47.39
N GLU A 785 -33.01 -33.58 47.09
CA GLU A 785 -32.24 -32.86 48.10
C GLU A 785 -33.13 -32.26 49.18
N LEU A 786 -34.22 -31.60 48.79
CA LEU A 786 -35.22 -31.05 49.70
C LEU A 786 -35.85 -32.13 50.58
N PHE A 787 -36.18 -33.28 49.99
CA PHE A 787 -36.72 -34.43 50.72
C PHE A 787 -35.73 -34.93 51.77
N ILE A 788 -34.46 -35.14 51.41
CA ILE A 788 -33.44 -35.65 52.35
C ILE A 788 -33.16 -34.64 53.46
N ARG A 789 -33.05 -33.35 53.10
CA ARG A 789 -32.89 -32.25 54.08
C ARG A 789 -34.04 -32.26 55.08
N ASN A 790 -35.29 -32.28 54.63
CA ASN A 790 -36.45 -32.28 55.52
C ASN A 790 -36.63 -33.59 56.29
N ALA A 791 -36.37 -34.74 55.67
CA ALA A 791 -36.37 -36.04 56.35
C ALA A 791 -35.36 -36.10 57.51
N SER A 792 -34.22 -35.43 57.38
CA SER A 792 -33.21 -35.33 58.45
C SER A 792 -33.65 -34.48 59.65
N LEU A 793 -34.75 -33.72 59.53
CA LEU A 793 -35.27 -32.82 60.56
C LEU A 793 -36.42 -33.42 61.39
N ILE A 794 -36.97 -34.56 60.96
CA ILE A 794 -38.14 -35.16 61.59
C ILE A 794 -37.85 -35.56 63.04
N ARG A 795 -38.59 -34.96 63.97
CA ARG A 795 -38.44 -35.24 65.40
C ARG A 795 -39.75 -34.94 66.14
N PRO A 796 -40.26 -35.83 67.01
CA PRO A 796 -39.70 -37.13 67.38
C PRO A 796 -39.84 -38.20 66.28
N LEU A 797 -38.87 -39.11 66.19
CA LEU A 797 -38.83 -40.21 65.21
C LEU A 797 -38.78 -41.57 65.93
N GLY A 798 -39.91 -42.29 65.94
CA GLY A 798 -40.06 -43.63 66.55
C GLY A 798 -39.75 -44.78 65.58
N GLU A 799 -39.74 -46.03 66.08
CA GLU A 799 -39.45 -47.21 65.25
C GLU A 799 -40.47 -47.43 64.12
N GLY A 800 -41.77 -47.19 64.37
CA GLY A 800 -42.80 -47.20 63.32
C GLY A 800 -42.62 -46.06 62.32
N GLY A 801 -42.20 -44.88 62.79
CA GLY A 801 -41.86 -43.73 61.96
C GLY A 801 -40.67 -43.98 61.04
N LYS A 802 -39.62 -44.68 61.50
CA LYS A 802 -38.46 -45.07 60.68
C LYS A 802 -38.86 -45.99 59.52
N VAL A 803 -39.73 -46.98 59.79
CA VAL A 803 -40.24 -47.88 58.73
C VAL A 803 -41.07 -47.11 57.71
N ARG A 804 -41.93 -46.19 58.15
CA ARG A 804 -42.70 -45.31 57.26
C ARG A 804 -41.80 -44.42 56.41
N LEU A 805 -40.86 -43.73 57.03
CA LEU A 805 -39.91 -42.87 56.32
C LEU A 805 -39.06 -43.68 55.33
N ALA A 806 -38.63 -44.89 55.69
CA ALA A 806 -37.91 -45.77 54.78
C ALA A 806 -38.78 -46.23 53.59
N ALA A 807 -40.10 -46.34 53.74
CA ALA A 807 -41.02 -46.53 52.62
C ALA A 807 -41.10 -45.27 51.76
N ASP A 808 -41.19 -44.08 52.37
CA ASP A 808 -41.19 -42.80 51.65
C ASP A 808 -39.91 -42.59 50.83
N PHE A 809 -38.73 -43.02 51.30
CA PHE A 809 -37.49 -43.02 50.50
C PHE A 809 -37.59 -43.85 49.22
N ALA A 810 -38.31 -44.99 49.25
CA ALA A 810 -38.58 -45.78 48.05
C ALA A 810 -39.63 -45.11 47.15
N GLN A 811 -40.64 -44.51 47.75
CA GLN A 811 -41.72 -43.81 47.04
C GLN A 811 -41.24 -42.51 46.40
N MET A 812 -40.22 -41.84 46.96
CA MET A 812 -39.59 -40.66 46.40
C MET A 812 -38.88 -40.97 45.08
N GLU A 813 -38.22 -42.14 45.00
CA GLU A 813 -37.59 -42.63 43.76
C GLU A 813 -38.64 -42.81 42.64
N LEU A 814 -39.83 -43.30 42.99
CA LEU A 814 -40.97 -43.38 42.05
C LEU A 814 -41.59 -42.02 41.75
N ALA A 815 -41.65 -41.12 42.73
CA ALA A 815 -42.29 -39.81 42.61
C ALA A 815 -41.60 -38.91 41.59
N VAL A 816 -40.27 -38.90 41.56
CA VAL A 816 -39.49 -38.12 40.59
C VAL A 816 -39.36 -38.80 39.22
N GLY A 817 -39.76 -40.08 39.11
CA GLY A 817 -39.68 -40.87 37.89
C GLY A 817 -40.21 -40.15 36.64
N PRO A 818 -41.39 -39.51 36.68
CA PRO A 818 -41.94 -38.79 35.52
C PRO A 818 -41.09 -37.60 35.02
N PHE A 819 -40.24 -37.01 35.85
CA PHE A 819 -39.37 -35.87 35.48
C PHE A 819 -38.05 -36.29 34.84
N CYS A 820 -37.75 -37.58 34.78
CA CYS A 820 -36.45 -38.08 34.39
C CYS A 820 -36.58 -39.10 33.27
N ARG A 821 -35.60 -39.18 32.39
CA ARG A 821 -35.50 -40.33 31.47
C ARG A 821 -35.21 -41.62 32.25
N ARG A 822 -34.26 -41.53 33.20
CA ARG A 822 -33.93 -42.57 34.18
C ARG A 822 -33.53 -41.91 35.50
N VAL A 823 -34.04 -42.43 36.62
CA VAL A 823 -33.75 -41.86 37.95
C VAL A 823 -32.27 -42.00 38.32
N SER A 824 -31.57 -43.00 37.77
CA SER A 824 -30.12 -43.16 37.92
C SER A 824 -29.31 -41.99 37.36
N ASP A 825 -29.86 -41.26 36.38
CA ASP A 825 -29.16 -40.20 35.66
C ASP A 825 -29.11 -38.90 36.50
N LEU A 826 -29.85 -38.83 37.61
CA LEU A 826 -29.80 -37.73 38.59
C LEU A 826 -28.49 -37.67 39.41
N GLY A 827 -27.55 -38.58 39.16
CA GLY A 827 -26.17 -38.48 39.64
C GLY A 827 -26.04 -38.48 41.16
N LYS A 828 -25.50 -37.39 41.73
CA LYS A 828 -25.18 -37.29 43.16
C LYS A 828 -26.44 -37.35 44.03
N SER A 829 -27.51 -36.66 43.66
CA SER A 829 -28.74 -36.58 44.45
C SER A 829 -29.40 -37.96 44.59
N TYR A 830 -29.43 -38.75 43.50
CA TYR A 830 -29.91 -40.14 43.57
C TYR A 830 -29.04 -41.04 44.45
N ARG A 831 -27.70 -40.97 44.32
CA ARG A 831 -26.79 -41.70 45.22
C ARG A 831 -27.01 -41.31 46.69
N MET A 832 -27.22 -40.02 46.96
CA MET A 832 -27.52 -39.52 48.31
C MET A 832 -28.80 -40.14 48.88
N LEU A 833 -29.87 -40.21 48.08
CA LEU A 833 -31.14 -40.86 48.48
C LEU A 833 -30.94 -42.34 48.85
N ARG A 834 -30.20 -43.08 48.01
CA ARG A 834 -29.92 -44.50 48.21
C ARG A 834 -29.00 -44.76 49.40
N SER A 835 -28.00 -43.91 49.61
CA SER A 835 -27.04 -44.04 50.72
C SER A 835 -27.61 -43.60 52.06
N PHE A 836 -28.58 -42.67 52.09
CA PHE A 836 -29.17 -42.19 53.34
C PHE A 836 -30.19 -43.17 53.92
N ARG A 837 -30.99 -43.84 53.08
CA ARG A 837 -32.08 -44.74 53.51
C ARG A 837 -31.64 -45.82 54.54
N PRO A 838 -30.52 -46.54 54.38
CA PRO A 838 -30.08 -47.54 55.36
C PRO A 838 -29.68 -46.94 56.72
N LEU A 839 -29.27 -45.67 56.76
CA LEU A 839 -28.82 -45.00 57.97
C LEU A 839 -29.95 -44.78 58.99
N LEU A 840 -31.22 -44.83 58.54
CA LEU A 840 -32.40 -44.75 59.41
C LEU A 840 -32.41 -45.84 60.49
N PHE A 841 -31.86 -47.02 60.20
CA PHE A 841 -31.88 -48.20 61.07
C PHE A 841 -30.54 -48.51 61.75
N GLN A 842 -29.50 -47.71 61.51
CA GLN A 842 -28.18 -47.90 62.11
C GLN A 842 -28.03 -47.18 63.45
N THR A 843 -27.14 -47.63 64.33
CA THR A 843 -26.79 -46.92 65.56
C THR A 843 -26.04 -45.61 65.27
N SER A 844 -25.95 -44.70 66.23
CA SER A 844 -25.35 -43.38 66.01
C SER A 844 -23.86 -43.47 65.68
N GLU A 845 -23.16 -44.47 66.22
CA GLU A 845 -21.76 -44.79 65.94
C GLU A 845 -21.58 -45.28 64.50
N HIS A 846 -22.43 -46.22 64.07
CA HIS A 846 -22.38 -46.76 62.71
C HIS A 846 -22.71 -45.71 61.66
N VAL A 847 -23.68 -44.83 61.94
CA VAL A 847 -23.99 -43.67 61.08
C VAL A 847 -22.76 -42.79 60.93
N ALA A 848 -22.07 -42.43 62.04
CA ALA A 848 -20.89 -41.57 62.01
C ALA A 848 -19.66 -42.21 61.31
N SER A 849 -19.59 -43.54 61.28
CA SER A 849 -18.54 -44.29 60.57
C SER A 849 -18.84 -44.59 59.10
N SER A 850 -20.01 -44.20 58.59
CA SER A 850 -20.43 -44.55 57.23
C SER A 850 -19.46 -43.99 56.17
N PRO A 851 -19.04 -44.79 55.17
CA PRO A 851 -18.17 -44.32 54.10
C PRO A 851 -18.86 -43.34 53.14
N ALA A 852 -20.19 -43.22 53.21
CA ALA A 852 -20.95 -42.30 52.36
C ALA A 852 -20.88 -40.83 52.82
N LEU A 853 -20.32 -40.55 54.01
CA LEU A 853 -20.26 -39.21 54.58
C LEU A 853 -19.18 -38.34 53.90
N GLY A 854 -19.49 -37.05 53.73
CA GLY A 854 -18.63 -36.07 53.09
C GLY A 854 -18.84 -36.02 51.58
N ASP A 855 -18.47 -37.09 50.86
CA ASP A 855 -18.53 -37.11 49.39
C ASP A 855 -19.97 -37.22 48.87
N ILE A 856 -20.72 -38.23 49.32
CA ILE A 856 -22.10 -38.48 48.84
C ILE A 856 -23.11 -37.74 49.71
N ILE A 857 -23.05 -37.91 51.03
CA ILE A 857 -23.95 -37.27 51.99
C ILE A 857 -23.18 -36.18 52.76
N PRO A 858 -23.58 -34.90 52.66
CA PRO A 858 -22.99 -33.81 53.42
C PRO A 858 -22.98 -34.07 54.94
N PHE A 859 -21.89 -33.68 55.61
CA PHE A 859 -21.75 -33.82 57.05
C PHE A 859 -22.83 -33.03 57.81
N SER A 860 -23.20 -31.85 57.30
CA SER A 860 -24.25 -31.00 57.85
C SER A 860 -25.59 -31.73 57.94
N ILE A 861 -26.00 -32.43 56.87
CA ILE A 861 -27.25 -33.21 56.81
C ILE A 861 -27.25 -34.36 57.82
N ILE A 862 -26.11 -35.03 58.01
CA ILE A 862 -26.03 -36.20 58.91
C ILE A 862 -25.94 -35.78 60.37
N ILE A 863 -25.21 -34.72 60.69
CA ILE A 863 -25.24 -34.17 62.04
C ILE A 863 -26.65 -33.66 62.36
N GLN A 864 -27.33 -33.05 61.39
CA GLN A 864 -28.72 -32.66 61.51
C GLN A 864 -29.63 -33.87 61.82
N PHE A 865 -29.45 -34.97 61.09
CA PHE A 865 -30.15 -36.23 61.35
C PHE A 865 -29.88 -36.79 62.77
N LEU A 866 -28.66 -36.66 63.31
CA LEU A 866 -28.36 -37.12 64.67
C LEU A 866 -29.12 -36.34 65.76
N PHE A 867 -29.56 -35.09 65.52
CA PHE A 867 -30.45 -34.38 66.44
C PHE A 867 -31.81 -35.07 66.61
N THR A 868 -32.27 -35.87 65.66
CA THR A 868 -33.53 -36.64 65.78
C THR A 868 -33.44 -37.69 66.90
N ARG A 869 -32.22 -38.13 67.23
CA ARG A 869 -31.90 -39.12 68.29
C ARG A 869 -31.52 -38.47 69.63
N ALA A 870 -31.45 -37.14 69.66
CA ALA A 870 -31.09 -36.40 70.86
C ALA A 870 -32.28 -36.23 71.82
N PRO A 871 -32.07 -35.99 73.12
CA PRO A 871 -33.12 -35.59 74.06
C PRO A 871 -33.60 -34.16 73.78
N ALA A 872 -34.86 -33.84 74.12
CA ALA A 872 -35.50 -32.56 73.79
C ALA A 872 -34.74 -31.30 74.26
N GLU A 873 -33.89 -31.46 75.29
CA GLU A 873 -33.01 -30.42 75.80
C GLU A 873 -31.94 -29.96 74.79
N LEU A 874 -31.47 -30.87 73.94
CA LEU A 874 -30.59 -30.54 72.82
C LEU A 874 -31.47 -30.12 71.63
N LYS A 875 -31.76 -28.81 71.57
CA LYS A 875 -32.53 -28.19 70.48
C LYS A 875 -31.76 -28.27 69.16
N SER A 876 -32.48 -28.53 68.06
CA SER A 876 -31.88 -28.47 66.72
C SER A 876 -31.46 -27.03 66.36
N PRO A 877 -30.55 -26.84 65.38
CA PRO A 877 -30.08 -25.51 65.02
C PRO A 877 -31.19 -24.51 64.65
N PHE A 878 -32.19 -24.95 63.86
CA PHE A 878 -33.33 -24.10 63.50
C PHE A 878 -34.26 -23.82 64.68
N GLN A 879 -34.45 -24.77 65.60
CA GLN A 879 -35.23 -24.56 66.83
C GLN A 879 -34.55 -23.57 67.78
N ARG A 880 -33.21 -23.60 67.84
CA ARG A 880 -32.43 -22.61 68.60
C ARG A 880 -32.58 -21.20 68.00
N ALA A 881 -32.56 -21.11 66.67
CA ALA A 881 -32.71 -19.85 65.95
C ALA A 881 -34.16 -19.36 65.84
N GLU A 882 -35.13 -20.10 66.40
CA GLU A 882 -36.56 -19.81 66.33
C GLU A 882 -37.10 -19.67 64.88
N TRP A 883 -36.56 -20.49 63.97
CA TRP A 883 -36.98 -20.51 62.57
C TRP A 883 -38.04 -21.57 62.32
N SER A 884 -38.95 -21.29 61.37
CA SER A 884 -39.82 -22.32 60.80
C SER A 884 -39.03 -23.24 59.87
N HIS A 885 -39.57 -24.42 59.56
CA HIS A 885 -38.95 -25.34 58.58
C HIS A 885 -38.76 -24.67 57.22
N ALA A 886 -39.74 -23.88 56.75
CA ALA A 886 -39.62 -23.11 55.51
C ALA A 886 -38.50 -22.07 55.56
N ARG A 887 -38.39 -21.30 56.66
CA ARG A 887 -37.31 -20.31 56.83
C ARG A 887 -35.93 -20.98 56.91
N PHE A 888 -35.85 -22.15 57.53
CA PHE A 888 -34.60 -22.92 57.59
C PHE A 888 -34.22 -23.52 56.23
N SER A 889 -35.20 -24.03 55.46
CA SER A 889 -34.99 -24.50 54.08
C SER A 889 -34.42 -23.38 53.21
N GLN A 890 -35.05 -22.20 53.24
CA GLN A 890 -34.56 -21.00 52.54
C GLN A 890 -33.14 -20.61 52.99
N TRP A 891 -32.87 -20.60 54.30
CA TRP A 891 -31.53 -20.28 54.80
C TRP A 891 -30.46 -21.24 54.30
N LEU A 892 -30.77 -22.55 54.18
CA LEU A 892 -29.87 -23.55 53.63
C LEU A 892 -29.56 -23.29 52.14
N ASP A 893 -30.49 -22.70 51.39
CA ASP A 893 -30.26 -22.34 50.00
C ASP A 893 -29.43 -21.08 49.84
N ASP A 894 -29.68 -20.08 50.69
CA ASP A 894 -28.87 -18.86 50.75
C ASP A 894 -27.43 -19.14 51.21
N HIS A 895 -27.19 -20.28 51.89
CA HIS A 895 -25.90 -20.70 52.42
C HIS A 895 -25.48 -22.09 51.88
N PRO A 896 -25.04 -22.19 50.61
CA PRO A 896 -24.63 -23.45 50.00
C PRO A 896 -23.31 -24.00 50.57
N SER A 897 -22.52 -23.15 51.22
CA SER A 897 -21.26 -23.51 51.87
C SER A 897 -21.49 -24.49 53.03
N GLU A 898 -20.90 -25.67 52.92
CA GLU A 898 -20.96 -26.69 53.98
C GLU A 898 -20.37 -26.17 55.30
N LYS A 899 -19.33 -25.33 55.22
CA LYS A 899 -18.70 -24.70 56.39
C LYS A 899 -19.70 -23.83 57.16
N ASP A 900 -20.50 -23.02 56.48
CA ASP A 900 -21.45 -22.11 57.11
C ASP A 900 -22.57 -22.90 57.81
N ARG A 901 -23.04 -23.97 57.15
CA ARG A 901 -24.01 -24.92 57.73
C ARG A 901 -23.46 -25.60 58.98
N LEU A 902 -22.20 -26.02 58.96
CA LEU A 902 -21.52 -26.64 60.11
C LEU A 902 -21.28 -25.64 61.25
N LEU A 903 -21.02 -24.37 60.96
CA LEU A 903 -20.90 -23.32 61.98
C LEU A 903 -22.23 -23.08 62.71
N LEU A 904 -23.36 -23.09 61.99
CA LEU A 904 -24.68 -23.01 62.61
C LEU A 904 -24.93 -24.20 63.56
N ILE A 905 -24.57 -25.41 63.12
CA ILE A 905 -24.66 -26.64 63.91
C ILE A 905 -23.75 -26.56 65.16
N ARG A 906 -22.51 -26.08 65.00
CA ARG A 906 -21.56 -25.88 66.09
C ARG A 906 -22.15 -24.97 67.16
N GLY A 907 -22.77 -23.86 66.75
CA GLY A 907 -23.48 -22.98 67.66
C GLY A 907 -24.52 -23.75 68.48
N ALA A 908 -25.40 -24.53 67.85
CA ALA A 908 -26.42 -25.32 68.56
C ALA A 908 -25.82 -26.28 69.61
N LEU A 909 -24.75 -26.99 69.27
CA LEU A 909 -24.04 -27.88 70.20
C LEU A 909 -23.40 -27.13 71.37
N GLU A 910 -22.80 -25.96 71.13
CA GLU A 910 -22.17 -25.14 72.18
C GLU A 910 -23.22 -24.58 73.18
N ALA A 911 -24.42 -24.20 72.73
CA ALA A 911 -25.50 -23.81 73.66
C ALA A 911 -25.93 -24.96 74.56
N TYR A 912 -25.98 -26.18 74.03
CA TYR A 912 -26.37 -27.32 74.85
C TYR A 912 -25.34 -27.55 75.96
N VAL A 913 -24.04 -27.42 75.67
CA VAL A 913 -22.99 -27.47 76.71
C VAL A 913 -23.20 -26.41 77.78
N GLN A 914 -23.47 -25.16 77.37
CA GLN A 914 -23.74 -24.07 78.31
C GLN A 914 -24.98 -24.36 79.17
N SER A 915 -26.05 -24.90 78.57
CA SER A 915 -27.27 -25.30 79.28
C SER A 915 -27.00 -26.42 80.29
N VAL A 916 -26.28 -27.48 79.92
CA VAL A 916 -25.93 -28.59 80.83
C VAL A 916 -25.07 -28.10 82.00
N ARG A 917 -24.08 -27.24 81.72
CA ARG A 917 -23.23 -26.61 82.75
C ARG A 917 -24.04 -25.73 83.71
N SER A 918 -24.99 -24.96 83.19
CA SER A 918 -25.85 -24.08 84.02
C SER A 918 -26.80 -24.85 84.95
N ARG A 919 -27.10 -26.12 84.63
CA ARG A 919 -27.97 -27.01 85.42
C ARG A 919 -27.20 -27.99 86.30
N GLU A 920 -25.88 -27.84 86.40
CA GLU A 920 -24.96 -28.76 87.13
C GLU A 920 -25.05 -30.23 86.67
N GLY A 921 -25.42 -30.47 85.40
CA GLY A 921 -25.51 -31.83 84.84
C GLY A 921 -24.14 -32.50 84.73
N LYS A 922 -24.03 -33.75 85.20
CA LYS A 922 -22.78 -34.53 85.21
C LYS A 922 -22.53 -35.36 83.96
N GLU A 923 -23.53 -35.53 83.09
CA GLU A 923 -23.46 -36.36 81.88
C GLU A 923 -24.07 -35.64 80.67
N PHE A 924 -23.50 -35.87 79.48
CA PHE A 924 -24.05 -35.40 78.22
C PHE A 924 -24.92 -36.50 77.59
N ALA A 925 -25.85 -36.11 76.71
CA ALA A 925 -26.61 -37.06 75.90
C ALA A 925 -25.66 -38.02 75.13
N PRO A 926 -25.95 -39.33 75.04
CA PRO A 926 -25.07 -40.30 74.39
C PRO A 926 -24.70 -39.97 72.93
N VAL A 927 -25.58 -39.29 72.20
CA VAL A 927 -25.34 -38.86 70.81
C VAL A 927 -24.43 -37.63 70.69
N TYR A 928 -24.32 -36.82 71.76
CA TYR A 928 -23.60 -35.55 71.72
C TYR A 928 -22.09 -35.71 71.43
N PRO A 929 -21.33 -36.61 72.09
CA PRO A 929 -19.91 -36.83 71.77
C PRO A 929 -19.69 -37.25 70.31
N ILE A 930 -20.58 -38.07 69.76
CA ILE A 930 -20.54 -38.53 68.36
C ILE A 930 -20.71 -37.35 67.41
N MET A 931 -21.68 -36.46 67.68
CA MET A 931 -21.91 -35.25 66.87
C MET A 931 -20.71 -34.30 66.90
N VAL A 932 -20.06 -34.13 68.05
CA VAL A 932 -18.85 -33.28 68.18
C VAL A 932 -17.67 -33.87 67.42
N GLN A 933 -17.43 -35.18 67.53
CA GLN A 933 -16.39 -35.87 66.76
C GLN A 933 -16.63 -35.75 65.25
N LEU A 934 -17.87 -35.94 64.81
CA LEU A 934 -18.24 -35.82 63.41
C LEU A 934 -18.09 -34.39 62.90
N LEU A 935 -18.45 -33.38 63.71
CA LEU A 935 -18.26 -31.97 63.41
C LEU A 935 -16.77 -31.61 63.30
N GLN A 936 -15.92 -32.09 64.20
CA GLN A 936 -14.46 -31.87 64.12
C GLN A 936 -13.87 -32.49 62.86
N LYS A 937 -14.25 -33.74 62.56
CA LYS A 937 -13.86 -34.43 61.31
C LYS A 937 -14.29 -33.61 60.08
N ALA A 938 -15.54 -33.17 60.03
CA ALA A 938 -16.08 -32.36 58.94
C ALA A 938 -15.34 -31.03 58.76
N MET A 939 -15.07 -30.33 59.86
CA MET A 939 -14.32 -29.07 59.83
C MET A 939 -12.87 -29.26 59.39
N SER A 940 -12.23 -30.39 59.74
CA SER A 940 -10.87 -30.71 59.29
C SER A 940 -10.80 -31.10 57.81
N THR A 941 -11.86 -31.70 57.25
CA THR A 941 -11.92 -32.03 55.83
C THR A 941 -12.21 -30.84 54.92
N LEU A 942 -12.64 -29.70 55.49
CA LEU A 942 -12.98 -28.46 54.77
C LEU A 942 -11.91 -27.37 54.93
N GLN A 943 -10.86 -27.64 55.71
CA GLN A 943 -9.62 -26.85 55.77
C GLN A 943 -8.66 -27.34 54.69
#